data_AF-A0A956FHF4-F1
#
_entry.id   AF-A0A956FHF4-F1
#
_cell.length_a   1.000
_cell.length_b   1.000
_cell.length_c   1.000
_cell.angle_alpha   90.00
_cell.angle_beta   90.00
_cell.angle_gamma   90.00
#
_symmetry.space_group_name_H-M   'P 1'
#
loop_
_entity.id
_entity.type
_entity.pdbx_description
1 polymer ?
#
loop_
_entity_poly.entity_id
_entity_poly.type
_entity_poly.pdbx_seq_one_letter_code
_entity_poly.pdbx_strand_id
1 'polypeptide(L)'
;MLYDDPVAQVAGLTIFRDFSNPNTFYYLPPEAPRVARLAEGGESGDYALRLVLYRPDPNAAPPQGMEDGGGFLNLDVDLHITDAQRQQAERELAAKFGDDVNLVPVPFTEGSVELVLLGVARGDEGQPFVRKVAGSAVPSLYGTQRAAFSVILDRHGAALMRQVIAEGGLTMALAIYHLKYAAIGPAYNLKITVDYARVQETMDLRLNAGISVGNRNTKFVGKVGFHMLMEELKENRAIKVEEVDPVPGENGRTPVNQERINEIIGNLMGSTWFRPSLAQVSQLTQVQPGTTTSTTAAPTAGTTARPGTTTAAPTTTAAPTTTATPTTTTTAAPTTQRQLATWTPDAEAADDLKSRVHFTASTSGTSEALVLDRSPQSVTAGGQPVALQGNRAVIDVPAGRRVDVQITWPAEPPAEQETRFHLFFGFDKPEPGEENTYINGTAPGRNDVRFNTKSQAEGGSTQGPNALRAWLATLSRMAVTIDGHASYDPAPSDPAFDETELSRRRIRVAEGIITRARTSARNYTFSSNAHGEVGARDDTSDNPPSPPNIPLLTGDTEGNQPDDRDRPRSKPAHRVAIIKGHTRPAAGSPRTLHGVLERGPDQVVTTTATPGTTTATPGTTTARPGGDDPTKVEASFEINLEMIHREEKITATYDLSSRKALVREVHPQGQLAFDVDDPARYVIEADGAIDFFQWLELEGSTTASWDGDGIDSIQVEIRYCPRGDGDFIRRGELLLSRDQPKAKWKVGVLHDSDDDARPVVYWYEYRVTVHYRQEMALGDQSGAITSVGAEGADAQGWIRSYARNLVIHPRDVTPAITVNVMSGVMKYDIIERAQLVLSYGPYRQNLFLSPEQPQHRLVIRPEPGLADEPLRTSGTLYYQDGARVTLPEQQWTTQELVVINEPRANRLRVRVILADPGHEYARVSVRLRYEHGDRLVEQDFELTQHAQMEEWAVRLEDPEARSWQYQAT
;
A
#
# COMPACT_ATOMS: atom_id res chain seq x y z
N MET A 1 -2.71 -30.88 7.65
CA MET A 1 -3.34 -30.68 6.32
C MET A 1 -4.32 -31.82 6.12
N LEU A 2 -5.59 -31.52 5.85
CA LEU A 2 -6.62 -32.54 5.67
C LEU A 2 -6.53 -33.25 4.31
N TYR A 3 -7.03 -34.48 4.24
CA TYR A 3 -7.42 -35.11 2.97
C TYR A 3 -8.61 -34.39 2.33
N ASP A 4 -8.70 -34.45 1.00
CA ASP A 4 -9.75 -33.83 0.17
C ASP A 4 -11.11 -34.57 0.23
N ASP A 5 -11.08 -35.86 0.59
CA ASP A 5 -12.28 -36.70 0.74
C ASP A 5 -12.75 -36.74 2.20
N PRO A 6 -14.04 -36.50 2.50
CA PRO A 6 -14.57 -36.58 3.87
C PRO A 6 -14.66 -38.04 4.34
N VAL A 7 -14.24 -38.30 5.59
CA VAL A 7 -14.21 -39.64 6.18
C VAL A 7 -15.49 -39.99 6.94
N ALA A 8 -16.26 -39.00 7.37
CA ALA A 8 -17.57 -39.18 7.99
C ALA A 8 -18.41 -37.89 7.95
N GLN A 9 -19.73 -38.03 8.05
CA GLN A 9 -20.61 -36.99 8.58
C GLN A 9 -21.07 -37.42 9.97
N VAL A 10 -20.99 -36.50 10.94
CA VAL A 10 -21.12 -36.81 12.38
C VAL A 10 -21.71 -35.59 13.09
N ALA A 11 -22.78 -35.77 13.88
CA ALA A 11 -23.47 -34.67 14.59
C ALA A 11 -23.79 -33.43 13.71
N GLY A 12 -24.08 -33.63 12.42
CA GLY A 12 -24.33 -32.55 11.45
C GLY A 12 -23.07 -31.85 10.89
N LEU A 13 -21.86 -32.28 11.28
CA LEU A 13 -20.59 -31.76 10.78
C LEU A 13 -19.99 -32.70 9.74
N THR A 14 -19.35 -32.14 8.70
CA THR A 14 -18.56 -32.93 7.74
C THR A 14 -17.12 -33.02 8.23
N ILE A 15 -16.63 -34.26 8.38
CA ILE A 15 -15.34 -34.58 9.00
C ILE A 15 -14.34 -35.11 7.96
N PHE A 16 -13.13 -34.58 8.01
CA PHE A 16 -11.96 -35.00 7.25
C PHE A 16 -10.88 -35.52 8.20
N ARG A 17 -9.89 -36.27 7.70
CA ARG A 17 -8.75 -36.76 8.50
C ARG A 17 -7.49 -35.97 8.18
N ASP A 18 -6.60 -35.77 9.14
CA ASP A 18 -5.27 -35.22 8.87
C ASP A 18 -4.39 -36.20 8.08
N PHE A 19 -3.51 -35.64 7.25
CA PHE A 19 -2.56 -36.36 6.41
C PHE A 19 -1.38 -36.96 7.20
N SER A 20 -0.96 -36.31 8.28
CA SER A 20 0.28 -36.61 9.02
C SER A 20 0.01 -37.33 10.33
N ASN A 21 -1.09 -37.00 11.02
CA ASN A 21 -1.52 -37.62 12.27
C ASN A 21 -2.83 -38.42 12.07
N PRO A 22 -2.81 -39.77 12.14
CA PRO A 22 -4.00 -40.58 11.93
C PRO A 22 -5.10 -40.36 12.97
N ASN A 23 -4.78 -39.75 14.11
CA ASN A 23 -5.69 -39.54 15.25
C ASN A 23 -6.28 -38.13 15.26
N THR A 24 -5.86 -37.24 14.33
CA THR A 24 -6.43 -35.89 14.20
C THR A 24 -7.46 -35.81 13.07
N PHE A 25 -8.60 -35.21 13.38
CA PHE A 25 -9.75 -35.05 12.51
C PHE A 25 -10.14 -33.57 12.41
N TYR A 26 -10.43 -33.12 11.19
CA TYR A 26 -10.84 -31.76 10.90
C TYR A 26 -12.35 -31.69 10.66
N TYR A 27 -13.07 -30.76 11.30
CA TYR A 27 -14.48 -30.47 10.99
C TYR A 27 -14.62 -29.18 10.18
N LEU A 28 -15.52 -29.20 9.20
CA LEU A 28 -16.09 -27.97 8.65
C LEU A 28 -17.11 -27.36 9.63
N PRO A 29 -17.25 -26.02 9.66
CA PRO A 29 -18.29 -25.35 10.42
C PRO A 29 -19.72 -25.75 9.99
N PRO A 30 -20.75 -25.41 10.78
CA PRO A 30 -22.15 -25.59 10.39
C PRO A 30 -22.48 -24.85 9.09
N GLU A 31 -23.41 -25.39 8.32
CA GLU A 31 -23.89 -24.76 7.07
C GLU A 31 -24.69 -23.48 7.32
N ALA A 32 -25.34 -23.37 8.48
CA ALA A 32 -26.15 -22.21 8.86
C ALA A 32 -25.40 -21.29 9.86
N PRO A 33 -25.13 -20.02 9.51
CA PRO A 33 -24.63 -19.02 10.43
C PRO A 33 -25.67 -18.59 11.47
N ARG A 34 -25.20 -18.03 12.59
CA ARG A 34 -26.05 -17.50 13.66
C ARG A 34 -25.54 -16.14 14.16
N VAL A 35 -26.36 -15.43 14.93
CA VAL A 35 -25.89 -14.26 15.70
C VAL A 35 -24.95 -14.76 16.80
N ALA A 36 -23.76 -14.16 16.89
CA ALA A 36 -22.75 -14.56 17.86
C ALA A 36 -23.17 -14.17 19.28
N ARG A 37 -22.70 -14.92 20.29
CA ARG A 37 -22.91 -14.60 21.71
C ARG A 37 -21.69 -13.87 22.31
N LEU A 38 -21.91 -13.17 23.41
CA LEU A 38 -20.88 -12.48 24.18
C LEU A 38 -20.13 -13.49 25.06
N ALA A 39 -18.80 -13.37 25.08
CA ALA A 39 -17.91 -14.38 25.69
C ALA A 39 -18.11 -14.56 27.20
N GLU A 40 -18.70 -13.57 27.88
CA GLU A 40 -18.88 -13.52 29.33
C GLU A 40 -19.91 -14.54 29.88
N GLY A 41 -20.70 -15.20 29.01
CA GLY A 41 -21.66 -16.25 29.40
C GLY A 41 -21.63 -17.54 28.56
N GLY A 42 -20.70 -17.69 27.62
CA GLY A 42 -20.61 -18.89 26.76
C GLY A 42 -21.87 -19.10 25.89
N GLU A 43 -22.36 -20.34 25.79
CA GLU A 43 -23.60 -20.65 25.06
C GLU A 43 -24.86 -20.02 25.69
N SER A 44 -24.83 -19.73 27.00
CA SER A 44 -25.88 -18.98 27.70
C SER A 44 -25.63 -17.47 27.72
N GLY A 45 -24.57 -16.99 27.06
CA GLY A 45 -24.23 -15.58 26.99
C GLY A 45 -25.21 -14.79 26.13
N ASP A 46 -25.41 -13.52 26.47
CA ASP A 46 -26.23 -12.59 25.70
C ASP A 46 -25.74 -12.47 24.25
N TYR A 47 -26.65 -12.15 23.33
CA TYR A 47 -26.28 -11.95 21.93
C TYR A 47 -25.41 -10.70 21.77
N ALA A 48 -24.43 -10.78 20.87
CA ALA A 48 -23.68 -9.63 20.38
C ALA A 48 -24.54 -8.88 19.33
N LEU A 49 -25.67 -8.36 19.79
CA LEU A 49 -26.71 -7.68 19.04
C LEU A 49 -27.06 -6.38 19.77
N ARG A 50 -27.28 -5.28 19.06
CA ARG A 50 -27.81 -4.05 19.68
C ARG A 50 -28.51 -3.16 18.67
N LEU A 51 -29.75 -2.79 18.95
CA LEU A 51 -30.50 -1.78 18.21
C LEU A 51 -30.55 -0.48 19.01
N VAL A 52 -29.94 0.58 18.50
CA VAL A 52 -30.06 1.93 19.06
C VAL A 52 -31.08 2.70 18.21
N LEU A 53 -32.28 2.89 18.72
CA LEU A 53 -33.31 3.71 18.10
C LEU A 53 -32.99 5.19 18.37
N TYR A 54 -32.89 6.00 17.31
CA TYR A 54 -32.72 7.45 17.40
C TYR A 54 -34.05 8.14 17.08
N ARG A 55 -34.61 8.83 18.09
CA ARG A 55 -35.72 9.77 17.90
C ARG A 55 -35.13 11.18 17.82
N PRO A 56 -35.28 11.92 16.69
CA PRO A 56 -34.90 13.31 16.65
C PRO A 56 -35.82 14.09 17.60
N ASP A 57 -35.23 14.99 18.38
CA ASP A 57 -36.02 15.97 19.13
C ASP A 57 -36.72 16.87 18.11
N PRO A 58 -38.07 17.02 18.16
CA PRO A 58 -38.79 17.91 17.24
C PRO A 58 -38.33 19.38 17.30
N ASN A 59 -37.55 19.77 18.32
CA ASN A 59 -37.01 21.12 18.52
C ASN A 59 -35.52 21.25 18.13
N ALA A 60 -34.84 20.17 17.75
CA ALA A 60 -33.41 20.18 17.42
C ALA A 60 -33.15 19.71 15.98
N ALA A 61 -32.29 20.43 15.25
CA ALA A 61 -31.89 20.02 13.90
C ALA A 61 -31.12 18.68 13.97
N PRO A 62 -31.64 17.59 13.38
CA PRO A 62 -30.98 16.28 13.40
C PRO A 62 -29.78 16.23 12.45
N PRO A 63 -28.88 15.24 12.59
CA PRO A 63 -27.81 15.02 11.63
C PRO A 63 -28.35 14.80 10.21
N GLN A 64 -27.65 15.32 9.20
CA GLN A 64 -28.05 15.20 7.80
C GLN A 64 -28.22 13.72 7.40
N GLY A 65 -29.37 13.37 6.81
CA GLY A 65 -29.75 11.99 6.50
C GLY A 65 -30.34 11.19 7.67
N MET A 66 -30.54 11.81 8.84
CA MET A 66 -31.23 11.23 10.01
C MET A 66 -32.51 12.01 10.37
N GLU A 67 -33.05 12.75 9.40
CA GLU A 67 -34.09 13.77 9.61
C GLU A 67 -35.42 13.21 10.14
N ASP A 68 -35.89 12.08 9.63
CA ASP A 68 -37.07 11.37 10.16
C ASP A 68 -36.79 10.49 11.40
N GLY A 69 -35.55 10.52 11.90
CA GLY A 69 -35.03 9.52 12.82
C GLY A 69 -34.64 8.21 12.14
N GLY A 70 -34.46 7.16 12.95
CA GLY A 70 -34.06 5.83 12.47
C GLY A 70 -33.41 5.02 13.58
N GLY A 71 -32.37 4.25 13.24
CA GLY A 71 -31.60 3.54 14.24
C GLY A 71 -30.33 2.88 13.72
N PHE A 72 -29.50 2.42 14.64
CA PHE A 72 -28.26 1.70 14.37
C PHE A 72 -28.39 0.27 14.88
N LEU A 73 -28.34 -0.72 13.98
CA LEU A 73 -28.31 -2.13 14.32
C LEU A 73 -26.88 -2.65 14.22
N ASN A 74 -26.23 -2.86 15.37
CA ASN A 74 -24.94 -3.54 15.44
C ASN A 74 -25.20 -5.03 15.71
N LEU A 75 -24.55 -5.92 14.94
CA LEU A 75 -24.63 -7.36 15.17
C LEU A 75 -23.34 -8.07 14.74
N ASP A 76 -22.93 -9.06 15.53
CA ASP A 76 -21.91 -10.02 15.14
C ASP A 76 -22.57 -11.34 14.71
N VAL A 77 -22.00 -12.01 13.71
CA VAL A 77 -22.37 -13.36 13.29
C VAL A 77 -21.21 -14.32 13.48
N ASP A 78 -21.49 -15.60 13.75
CA ASP A 78 -20.49 -16.66 13.81
C ASP A 78 -20.97 -18.01 13.25
N LEU A 79 -20.02 -18.92 13.08
CA LEU A 79 -20.18 -20.31 12.66
C LEU A 79 -19.80 -21.28 13.80
N HIS A 80 -20.18 -20.96 15.04
CA HIS A 80 -19.80 -21.72 16.22
C HIS A 80 -20.55 -23.06 16.34
N ILE A 81 -19.81 -24.16 16.54
CA ILE A 81 -20.35 -25.45 16.97
C ILE A 81 -20.52 -25.46 18.49
N THR A 82 -21.61 -26.05 19.02
CA THR A 82 -21.80 -26.16 20.48
C THR A 82 -20.89 -27.20 21.10
N ASP A 83 -20.52 -27.05 22.37
CA ASP A 83 -19.72 -28.05 23.10
C ASP A 83 -20.44 -29.40 23.18
N ALA A 84 -21.78 -29.39 23.26
CA ALA A 84 -22.59 -30.61 23.20
C ALA A 84 -22.48 -31.34 21.85
N GLN A 85 -22.56 -30.59 20.73
CA GLN A 85 -22.40 -31.10 19.37
C GLN A 85 -20.98 -31.60 19.14
N ARG A 86 -19.97 -30.85 19.61
CA ARG A 86 -18.56 -31.22 19.55
C ARG A 86 -18.29 -32.54 20.28
N GLN A 87 -18.71 -32.66 21.54
CA GLN A 87 -18.53 -33.88 22.32
C GLN A 87 -19.30 -35.07 21.71
N GLN A 88 -20.45 -34.84 21.06
CA GLN A 88 -21.14 -35.90 20.31
C GLN A 88 -20.30 -36.35 19.12
N ALA A 89 -19.74 -35.40 18.35
CA ALA A 89 -18.85 -35.72 17.23
C ALA A 89 -17.60 -36.50 17.69
N GLU A 90 -16.96 -36.09 18.78
CA GLU A 90 -15.82 -36.79 19.37
C GLU A 90 -16.19 -38.22 19.81
N ARG A 91 -17.32 -38.42 20.49
CA ARG A 91 -17.81 -39.77 20.88
C ARG A 91 -18.13 -40.68 19.69
N GLU A 92 -18.81 -40.15 18.68
CA GLU A 92 -19.17 -40.92 17.48
C GLU A 92 -17.96 -41.21 16.57
N LEU A 93 -16.94 -40.33 16.55
CA LEU A 93 -15.67 -40.59 15.88
C LEU A 93 -14.85 -41.64 16.64
N ALA A 94 -14.78 -41.57 17.98
CA ALA A 94 -14.07 -42.56 18.79
C ALA A 94 -14.65 -43.97 18.59
N ALA A 95 -15.98 -44.08 18.56
CA ALA A 95 -16.68 -45.34 18.27
C ALA A 95 -16.43 -45.90 16.85
N LYS A 96 -15.94 -45.08 15.91
CA LYS A 96 -15.63 -45.47 14.52
C LYS A 96 -14.13 -45.68 14.26
N PHE A 97 -13.25 -45.00 14.99
CA PHE A 97 -11.82 -44.90 14.67
C PHE A 97 -10.85 -45.20 15.84
N GLY A 98 -11.35 -45.40 17.07
CA GLY A 98 -10.56 -45.68 18.27
C GLY A 98 -10.55 -44.53 19.28
N ASP A 99 -10.19 -44.81 20.54
CA ASP A 99 -10.43 -43.89 21.68
C ASP A 99 -9.58 -42.59 21.68
N ASP A 100 -8.55 -42.49 20.85
CA ASP A 100 -7.69 -41.29 20.72
C ASP A 100 -8.09 -40.46 19.50
N VAL A 101 -9.10 -39.59 19.68
CA VAL A 101 -9.60 -38.67 18.64
C VAL A 101 -9.36 -37.22 19.06
N ASN A 102 -8.55 -36.52 18.27
CA ASN A 102 -8.33 -35.08 18.37
C ASN A 102 -9.15 -34.35 17.30
N LEU A 103 -10.23 -33.67 17.69
CA LEU A 103 -11.13 -32.95 16.79
C LEU A 103 -10.80 -31.45 16.75
N VAL A 104 -10.51 -30.91 15.56
CA VAL A 104 -10.08 -29.52 15.34
C VAL A 104 -10.81 -28.86 14.16
N PRO A 105 -11.00 -27.52 14.14
CA PRO A 105 -11.62 -26.85 13.00
C PRO A 105 -10.71 -26.86 11.77
N VAL A 106 -11.29 -26.89 10.56
CA VAL A 106 -10.57 -26.67 9.31
C VAL A 106 -9.87 -25.29 9.33
N PRO A 107 -8.55 -25.21 9.03
CA PRO A 107 -7.86 -23.94 8.90
C PRO A 107 -8.17 -23.30 7.53
N PHE A 108 -8.89 -22.19 7.55
CA PHE A 108 -9.20 -21.40 6.36
C PHE A 108 -8.04 -20.45 6.02
N THR A 109 -7.78 -20.27 4.73
CA THR A 109 -6.68 -19.44 4.19
C THR A 109 -7.18 -18.10 3.64
N GLU A 110 -8.41 -18.04 3.17
CA GLU A 110 -9.10 -16.85 2.69
C GLU A 110 -10.57 -16.94 3.07
N GLY A 111 -11.25 -15.79 3.16
CA GLY A 111 -12.70 -15.77 3.21
C GLY A 111 -13.32 -14.38 3.25
N SER A 112 -14.62 -14.33 2.99
CA SER A 112 -15.45 -13.13 3.09
C SER A 112 -16.82 -13.46 3.71
N VAL A 113 -17.48 -12.43 4.26
CA VAL A 113 -18.86 -12.51 4.77
C VAL A 113 -19.67 -11.35 4.24
N GLU A 114 -20.86 -11.66 3.73
CA GLU A 114 -21.88 -10.71 3.34
C GLU A 114 -23.07 -10.79 4.30
N LEU A 115 -23.66 -9.63 4.60
CA LEU A 115 -24.91 -9.49 5.35
C LEU A 115 -25.92 -8.81 4.43
N VAL A 116 -27.01 -9.50 4.13
CA VAL A 116 -28.20 -8.94 3.47
C VAL A 116 -29.25 -8.72 4.56
N LEU A 117 -29.74 -7.49 4.72
CA LEU A 117 -30.75 -7.15 5.73
C LEU A 117 -31.95 -6.47 5.07
N LEU A 118 -33.16 -6.95 5.36
CA LEU A 118 -34.42 -6.45 4.78
C LEU A 118 -34.44 -6.43 3.23
N GLY A 119 -33.61 -7.28 2.59
CA GLY A 119 -33.43 -7.33 1.14
C GLY A 119 -32.33 -6.43 0.58
N VAL A 120 -31.65 -5.64 1.43
CA VAL A 120 -30.58 -4.70 1.03
C VAL A 120 -29.21 -5.30 1.37
N ALA A 121 -28.31 -5.33 0.39
CA ALA A 121 -26.94 -5.84 0.52
C ALA A 121 -25.92 -4.69 0.61
N ARG A 122 -24.62 -5.01 0.77
CA ARG A 122 -23.54 -4.02 0.83
C ARG A 122 -23.21 -3.49 -0.57
N GLY A 123 -23.94 -2.47 -0.99
CA GLY A 123 -23.76 -1.77 -2.27
C GLY A 123 -25.04 -1.05 -2.68
N ASP A 124 -26.19 -1.58 -2.26
CA ASP A 124 -27.53 -1.08 -2.53
C ASP A 124 -27.96 0.03 -1.54
N GLU A 125 -27.03 0.87 -1.10
CA GLU A 125 -27.26 1.90 -0.09
C GLU A 125 -28.25 2.97 -0.58
N GLY A 126 -29.26 3.29 0.26
CA GLY A 126 -30.28 4.30 -0.04
C GLY A 126 -31.67 3.76 -0.42
N GLN A 127 -31.85 2.44 -0.41
CA GLN A 127 -33.18 1.82 -0.47
C GLN A 127 -34.00 2.07 0.82
N PRO A 128 -35.34 1.92 0.79
CA PRO A 128 -36.17 2.03 2.00
C PRO A 128 -35.75 1.02 3.07
N PHE A 129 -36.06 1.33 4.34
CA PHE A 129 -35.69 0.61 5.55
C PHE A 129 -34.19 0.63 5.90
N VAL A 130 -33.28 0.45 4.94
CA VAL A 130 -31.82 0.35 5.17
C VAL A 130 -31.06 1.44 4.42
N ARG A 131 -30.57 2.43 5.17
CA ARG A 131 -29.77 3.54 4.62
C ARG A 131 -28.34 3.10 4.27
N LYS A 132 -27.69 2.27 5.09
CA LYS A 132 -26.28 1.86 4.91
C LYS A 132 -25.91 0.58 5.66
N VAL A 133 -25.16 -0.32 5.02
CA VAL A 133 -24.54 -1.51 5.66
C VAL A 133 -23.03 -1.30 5.77
N ALA A 134 -22.51 -1.14 6.99
CA ALA A 134 -21.08 -1.14 7.29
C ALA A 134 -20.68 -2.42 8.03
N GLY A 135 -19.39 -2.77 8.01
CA GLY A 135 -18.88 -3.97 8.69
C GLY A 135 -17.60 -4.53 8.06
N SER A 136 -17.03 -5.53 8.72
CA SER A 136 -15.93 -6.31 8.15
C SER A 136 -16.49 -7.33 7.17
N ALA A 137 -16.18 -7.15 5.88
CA ALA A 137 -16.49 -8.15 4.85
C ALA A 137 -15.53 -9.36 4.89
N VAL A 138 -14.61 -9.42 5.85
CA VAL A 138 -13.66 -10.52 6.06
C VAL A 138 -13.92 -11.08 7.48
N PRO A 139 -14.14 -12.40 7.64
CA PRO A 139 -14.29 -13.03 8.94
C PRO A 139 -12.94 -13.11 9.65
N SER A 140 -12.95 -13.49 10.93
CA SER A 140 -11.71 -13.65 11.71
C SER A 140 -10.71 -14.69 11.17
N LEU A 141 -11.12 -15.61 10.29
CA LEU A 141 -10.32 -16.74 9.75
C LEU A 141 -9.83 -17.78 10.78
N TYR A 142 -9.85 -17.44 12.07
CA TYR A 142 -9.64 -18.36 13.20
C TYR A 142 -10.92 -18.56 14.04
N GLY A 143 -10.89 -19.56 14.93
CA GLY A 143 -11.97 -19.81 15.89
C GLY A 143 -13.33 -20.03 15.21
N THR A 144 -14.34 -19.28 15.64
CA THR A 144 -15.74 -19.40 15.17
C THR A 144 -16.04 -18.65 13.87
N GLN A 145 -15.02 -18.12 13.17
CA GLN A 145 -15.17 -17.32 11.94
C GLN A 145 -15.99 -16.03 12.13
N ARG A 146 -16.07 -15.52 13.36
CA ARG A 146 -16.86 -14.34 13.73
C ARG A 146 -16.58 -13.14 12.81
N ALA A 147 -17.64 -12.47 12.38
CA ALA A 147 -17.64 -11.22 11.61
C ALA A 147 -18.63 -10.21 12.22
N ALA A 148 -18.36 -8.91 12.06
CA ALA A 148 -19.07 -7.82 12.74
C ALA A 148 -19.66 -6.80 11.76
N PHE A 149 -20.92 -6.42 11.98
CA PHE A 149 -21.72 -5.55 11.11
C PHE A 149 -22.41 -4.42 11.89
N SER A 150 -22.60 -3.29 11.22
CA SER A 150 -23.26 -2.08 11.72
C SER A 150 -24.14 -1.51 10.62
N VAL A 151 -25.47 -1.54 10.80
CA VAL A 151 -26.44 -1.12 9.80
C VAL A 151 -27.17 0.13 10.25
N ILE A 152 -27.18 1.15 9.40
CA ILE A 152 -27.97 2.38 9.59
C ILE A 152 -29.33 2.15 8.95
N LEU A 153 -30.38 2.21 9.78
CA LEU A 153 -31.77 2.04 9.42
C LEU A 153 -32.49 3.40 9.32
N ASP A 154 -33.50 3.49 8.46
CA ASP A 154 -34.44 4.60 8.51
C ASP A 154 -35.48 4.40 9.63
N ARG A 155 -36.43 5.34 9.76
CA ARG A 155 -37.52 5.29 10.75
C ARG A 155 -38.35 4.00 10.67
N HIS A 156 -38.64 3.52 9.47
CA HIS A 156 -39.47 2.33 9.23
C HIS A 156 -38.66 1.05 9.44
N GLY A 157 -37.41 1.01 8.98
CA GLY A 157 -36.49 -0.11 9.22
C GLY A 157 -36.20 -0.30 10.71
N ALA A 158 -35.97 0.81 11.43
CA ALA A 158 -35.75 0.78 12.88
C ALA A 158 -37.00 0.31 13.64
N ALA A 159 -38.19 0.73 13.23
CA ALA A 159 -39.46 0.25 13.81
C ALA A 159 -39.70 -1.25 13.52
N LEU A 160 -39.44 -1.70 12.29
CA LEU A 160 -39.56 -3.11 11.90
C LEU A 160 -38.56 -4.00 12.65
N MET A 161 -37.28 -3.59 12.73
CA MET A 161 -36.28 -4.35 13.48
C MET A 161 -36.56 -4.36 15.00
N ARG A 162 -37.15 -3.30 15.56
CA ARG A 162 -37.67 -3.31 16.94
C ARG A 162 -38.75 -4.37 17.11
N GLN A 163 -39.71 -4.45 16.19
CA GLN A 163 -40.80 -5.43 16.26
C GLN A 163 -40.27 -6.87 16.10
N VAL A 164 -39.36 -7.11 15.15
CA VAL A 164 -38.70 -8.41 14.94
C VAL A 164 -37.91 -8.86 16.18
N ILE A 165 -37.17 -7.96 16.84
CA ILE A 165 -36.49 -8.26 18.10
C ILE A 165 -37.51 -8.55 19.23
N ALA A 166 -38.63 -7.82 19.29
CA ALA A 166 -39.60 -7.93 20.38
C ALA A 166 -40.58 -9.13 20.26
N GLU A 167 -40.89 -9.58 19.05
CA GLU A 167 -41.72 -10.77 18.79
C GLU A 167 -40.88 -12.05 18.71
N GLY A 168 -39.61 -11.93 18.31
CA GLY A 168 -38.65 -13.01 18.21
C GLY A 168 -38.76 -13.89 16.96
N GLY A 169 -37.70 -14.66 16.69
CA GLY A 169 -37.71 -15.71 15.66
C GLY A 169 -36.90 -15.38 14.39
N LEU A 170 -37.33 -15.95 13.25
CA LEU A 170 -36.62 -15.83 11.97
C LEU A 170 -36.73 -14.41 11.39
N THR A 171 -35.58 -13.82 11.05
CA THR A 171 -35.52 -12.45 10.52
C THR A 171 -35.31 -12.45 9.00
N MET A 172 -35.60 -11.33 8.34
CA MET A 172 -35.13 -11.08 6.97
C MET A 172 -33.66 -10.60 6.93
N ALA A 173 -32.81 -11.14 7.81
CA ALA A 173 -31.37 -10.99 7.78
C ALA A 173 -30.74 -12.32 7.35
N LEU A 174 -29.89 -12.29 6.33
CA LEU A 174 -29.20 -13.44 5.77
C LEU A 174 -27.70 -13.17 5.83
N ALA A 175 -26.95 -14.07 6.47
CA ALA A 175 -25.49 -14.07 6.40
C ALA A 175 -25.02 -15.10 5.37
N ILE A 176 -24.07 -14.72 4.52
CA ILE A 176 -23.46 -15.57 3.49
C ILE A 176 -21.95 -15.53 3.68
N TYR A 177 -21.34 -16.68 3.91
CA TYR A 177 -19.90 -16.84 4.01
C TYR A 177 -19.34 -17.40 2.70
N HIS A 178 -18.12 -17.01 2.37
CA HIS A 178 -17.29 -17.65 1.35
C HIS A 178 -15.96 -17.97 2.02
N LEU A 179 -15.61 -19.24 2.20
CA LEU A 179 -14.41 -19.65 2.94
C LEU A 179 -13.59 -20.62 2.10
N LYS A 180 -12.26 -20.43 2.04
CA LYS A 180 -11.34 -21.31 1.31
C LYS A 180 -10.35 -22.00 2.24
N TYR A 181 -10.04 -23.26 1.96
CA TYR A 181 -9.05 -24.06 2.71
C TYR A 181 -8.21 -24.93 1.78
N ALA A 182 -7.06 -25.39 2.29
CA ALA A 182 -6.15 -26.27 1.56
C ALA A 182 -6.29 -27.73 2.01
N ALA A 183 -6.51 -28.63 1.05
CA ALA A 183 -6.61 -30.08 1.25
C ALA A 183 -5.63 -30.84 0.33
N ILE A 184 -5.35 -32.10 0.65
CA ILE A 184 -4.49 -32.98 -0.14
C ILE A 184 -5.36 -33.97 -0.91
N GLY A 185 -5.30 -33.90 -2.24
CA GLY A 185 -5.99 -34.84 -3.12
C GLY A 185 -5.39 -36.25 -3.09
N PRO A 186 -6.09 -37.24 -3.66
CA PRO A 186 -5.67 -38.64 -3.66
C PRO A 186 -4.31 -38.86 -4.33
N ALA A 187 -3.65 -39.96 -3.94
CA ALA A 187 -2.38 -40.40 -4.50
C ALA A 187 -2.60 -41.12 -5.83
N TYR A 188 -1.85 -40.73 -6.86
CA TYR A 188 -1.82 -41.44 -8.14
C TYR A 188 -0.50 -42.21 -8.26
N ASN A 189 -0.59 -43.53 -8.49
CA ASN A 189 0.53 -44.42 -8.82
C ASN A 189 0.35 -44.90 -10.26
N LEU A 190 0.88 -44.14 -11.22
CA LEU A 190 0.70 -44.40 -12.65
C LEU A 190 2.00 -44.92 -13.27
N LYS A 191 1.93 -46.09 -13.92
CA LYS A 191 3.02 -46.64 -14.72
C LYS A 191 2.79 -46.34 -16.19
N ILE A 192 3.58 -45.43 -16.74
CA ILE A 192 3.43 -44.94 -18.12
C ILE A 192 4.59 -45.48 -18.95
N THR A 193 4.32 -46.32 -19.93
CA THR A 193 5.31 -46.85 -20.88
C THR A 193 5.11 -46.24 -22.27
N VAL A 194 6.18 -45.67 -22.84
CA VAL A 194 6.16 -44.95 -24.11
C VAL A 194 7.14 -45.58 -25.11
N ASP A 195 6.64 -45.94 -26.30
CA ASP A 195 7.43 -46.38 -27.45
C ASP A 195 7.73 -45.16 -28.34
N TYR A 196 8.94 -44.61 -28.21
CA TYR A 196 9.30 -43.35 -28.87
C TYR A 196 9.39 -43.49 -30.39
N ALA A 197 9.72 -44.68 -30.90
CA ALA A 197 9.76 -44.91 -32.34
C ALA A 197 8.37 -44.73 -32.96
N ARG A 198 7.32 -45.24 -32.32
CA ARG A 198 5.92 -45.06 -32.78
C ARG A 198 5.42 -43.63 -32.61
N VAL A 199 5.77 -42.97 -31.50
CA VAL A 199 5.41 -41.55 -31.28
C VAL A 199 6.03 -40.67 -32.37
N GLN A 200 7.31 -40.88 -32.67
CA GLN A 200 8.01 -40.15 -33.72
C GLN A 200 7.44 -40.48 -35.11
N GLU A 201 7.27 -41.75 -35.45
CA GLU A 201 6.68 -42.18 -36.74
C GLU A 201 5.28 -41.56 -36.96
N THR A 202 4.46 -41.45 -35.91
CA THR A 202 3.14 -40.79 -35.97
C THR A 202 3.24 -39.27 -36.16
N MET A 203 4.20 -38.60 -35.49
CA MET A 203 4.46 -37.17 -35.70
C MET A 203 5.00 -36.88 -37.10
N ASP A 204 5.99 -37.65 -37.55
CA ASP A 204 6.60 -37.53 -38.88
C ASP A 204 5.57 -37.82 -39.99
N LEU A 205 4.64 -38.77 -39.79
CA LEU A 205 3.50 -38.95 -40.70
C LEU A 205 2.65 -37.68 -40.80
N ARG A 206 2.23 -37.08 -39.68
CA ARG A 206 1.37 -35.87 -39.70
C ARG A 206 2.09 -34.63 -40.22
N LEU A 207 3.38 -34.48 -39.93
CA LEU A 207 4.22 -33.39 -40.44
C LEU A 207 4.41 -33.49 -41.96
N ASN A 208 4.62 -34.68 -42.50
CA ASN A 208 4.76 -34.89 -43.95
C ASN A 208 3.41 -34.95 -44.69
N ALA A 209 2.32 -35.37 -44.05
CA ALA A 209 1.00 -35.50 -44.69
C ALA A 209 0.25 -34.16 -44.89
N GLY A 210 0.65 -33.09 -44.18
CA GLY A 210 0.19 -31.72 -44.47
C GLY A 210 -1.32 -31.49 -44.38
N ILE A 211 -2.06 -32.30 -43.61
CA ILE A 211 -3.53 -32.34 -43.64
C ILE A 211 -4.14 -31.11 -42.94
N SER A 212 -4.49 -30.10 -43.72
CA SER A 212 -5.28 -28.94 -43.28
C SER A 212 -6.76 -29.31 -43.14
N VAL A 213 -7.25 -29.43 -41.90
CA VAL A 213 -8.68 -29.65 -41.62
C VAL A 213 -9.36 -28.33 -41.24
N GLY A 214 -10.26 -27.85 -42.10
CA GLY A 214 -11.42 -27.04 -41.67
C GLY A 214 -11.18 -25.59 -41.21
N ASN A 215 -10.93 -24.69 -42.16
CA ASN A 215 -11.37 -23.27 -42.13
C ASN A 215 -10.64 -22.27 -41.16
N ARG A 216 -9.65 -21.55 -41.74
CA ARG A 216 -9.08 -20.24 -41.33
C ARG A 216 -8.15 -20.17 -40.09
N ASN A 217 -6.88 -19.86 -40.38
CA ASN A 217 -5.89 -19.21 -39.51
C ASN A 217 -5.47 -19.89 -38.20
N THR A 218 -5.37 -21.22 -38.18
CA THR A 218 -4.62 -21.96 -37.15
C THR A 218 -3.36 -22.62 -37.73
N LYS A 219 -2.21 -21.92 -37.62
CA LYS A 219 -0.91 -22.60 -37.60
C LYS A 219 -0.83 -23.44 -36.30
N PHE A 220 0.10 -24.41 -36.22
CA PHE A 220 0.27 -25.30 -35.06
C PHE A 220 0.77 -24.54 -33.80
N VAL A 221 -0.12 -23.78 -33.15
CA VAL A 221 0.14 -22.97 -31.96
C VAL A 221 -1.09 -23.03 -31.04
N GLY A 222 -1.16 -24.04 -30.16
CA GLY A 222 -2.24 -24.13 -29.17
C GLY A 222 -2.46 -25.53 -28.57
N LYS A 223 -2.98 -25.59 -27.34
CA LYS A 223 -3.22 -26.84 -26.58
C LYS A 223 -4.17 -27.82 -27.27
N VAL A 224 -5.06 -27.35 -28.14
CA VAL A 224 -6.13 -28.17 -28.76
C VAL A 224 -5.57 -29.25 -29.69
N GLY A 225 -4.64 -28.89 -30.59
CA GLY A 225 -4.03 -29.85 -31.53
C GLY A 225 -3.23 -30.95 -30.84
N PHE A 226 -2.62 -30.64 -29.69
CA PHE A 226 -1.92 -31.62 -28.85
C PHE A 226 -2.86 -32.64 -28.19
N HIS A 227 -4.11 -32.27 -27.87
CA HIS A 227 -5.06 -33.19 -27.24
C HIS A 227 -5.51 -34.29 -28.20
N MET A 228 -5.80 -33.95 -29.45
CA MET A 228 -6.18 -34.94 -30.48
C MET A 228 -5.02 -35.93 -30.77
N LEU A 229 -3.79 -35.43 -30.82
CA LEU A 229 -2.60 -36.27 -31.02
C LEU A 229 -2.34 -37.20 -29.81
N MET A 230 -2.57 -36.71 -28.58
CA MET A 230 -2.47 -37.49 -27.35
C MET A 230 -3.44 -38.67 -27.33
N GLU A 231 -4.66 -38.47 -27.83
CA GLU A 231 -5.72 -39.48 -27.87
C GLU A 231 -5.40 -40.57 -28.91
N GLU A 232 -4.99 -40.18 -30.12
CA GLU A 232 -4.52 -41.08 -31.19
C GLU A 232 -3.29 -41.91 -30.75
N LEU A 233 -2.33 -41.33 -30.03
CA LEU A 233 -1.14 -42.05 -29.52
C LEU A 233 -1.46 -43.06 -28.41
N LYS A 234 -2.54 -42.85 -27.65
CA LYS A 234 -3.06 -43.83 -26.68
C LYS A 234 -3.84 -44.94 -27.37
N GLU A 235 -4.70 -44.60 -28.33
CA GLU A 235 -5.48 -45.57 -29.11
C GLU A 235 -4.57 -46.52 -29.91
N ASN A 236 -3.54 -45.98 -30.57
CA ASN A 236 -2.50 -46.73 -31.27
C ASN A 236 -1.52 -47.50 -30.34
N ARG A 237 -1.72 -47.43 -29.02
CA ARG A 237 -0.86 -48.05 -27.97
C ARG A 237 0.62 -47.69 -28.05
N ALA A 238 0.97 -46.52 -28.62
CA ALA A 238 2.30 -45.96 -28.52
C ALA A 238 2.62 -45.49 -27.08
N ILE A 239 1.57 -45.20 -26.31
CA ILE A 239 1.61 -44.92 -24.87
C ILE A 239 0.69 -45.92 -24.17
N LYS A 240 1.24 -46.73 -23.27
CA LYS A 240 0.48 -47.63 -22.38
C LYS A 240 0.51 -47.06 -20.96
N VAL A 241 -0.66 -46.96 -20.34
CA VAL A 241 -0.82 -46.52 -18.94
C VAL A 241 -1.39 -47.68 -18.14
N GLU A 242 -0.73 -48.05 -17.06
CA GLU A 242 -1.18 -49.03 -16.09
C GLU A 242 -1.31 -48.34 -14.73
N GLU A 243 -2.48 -48.42 -14.11
CA GLU A 243 -2.66 -48.03 -12.72
C GLU A 243 -2.20 -49.20 -11.84
N VAL A 244 -1.34 -48.92 -10.85
CA VAL A 244 -0.79 -49.92 -9.94
C VAL A 244 -1.41 -49.71 -8.56
N ASP A 245 -1.94 -50.78 -7.96
CA ASP A 245 -2.74 -50.74 -6.72
C ASP A 245 -2.15 -49.83 -5.62
N PRO A 246 -3.00 -49.12 -4.85
CA PRO A 246 -2.57 -48.17 -3.85
C PRO A 246 -1.90 -48.85 -2.64
N VAL A 247 -1.25 -48.01 -1.81
CA VAL A 247 -0.54 -48.44 -0.61
C VAL A 247 -1.49 -49.15 0.37
N PRO A 248 -1.08 -50.26 1.02
CA PRO A 248 -1.94 -51.02 1.92
C PRO A 248 -2.59 -50.16 3.01
N GLY A 249 -3.92 -50.05 2.95
CA GLY A 249 -4.72 -49.23 3.87
C GLY A 249 -5.84 -48.43 3.18
N GLU A 250 -5.76 -48.19 1.87
CA GLU A 250 -6.73 -47.36 1.12
C GLU A 250 -7.81 -48.19 0.37
N ASN A 251 -8.15 -49.37 0.89
CA ASN A 251 -9.05 -50.32 0.24
C ASN A 251 -10.50 -49.82 0.19
N GLY A 252 -11.01 -49.50 -1.01
CA GLY A 252 -12.44 -49.22 -1.23
C GLY A 252 -12.78 -48.07 -2.19
N ARG A 253 -11.79 -47.43 -2.84
CA ARG A 253 -12.04 -46.30 -3.76
C ARG A 253 -12.61 -46.73 -5.11
N THR A 254 -13.55 -45.95 -5.63
CA THR A 254 -14.13 -46.07 -6.97
C THR A 254 -13.11 -45.72 -8.08
N PRO A 255 -13.28 -46.21 -9.32
CA PRO A 255 -12.28 -46.06 -10.38
C PRO A 255 -12.01 -44.60 -10.74
N VAL A 256 -10.74 -44.30 -11.04
CA VAL A 256 -10.23 -42.93 -11.14
C VAL A 256 -10.85 -42.15 -12.31
N ASN A 257 -11.11 -40.87 -12.06
CA ASN A 257 -11.55 -39.91 -13.08
C ASN A 257 -10.46 -39.73 -14.16
N GLN A 258 -10.68 -40.35 -15.32
CA GLN A 258 -9.71 -40.47 -16.43
C GLN A 258 -9.23 -39.11 -16.96
N GLU A 259 -10.04 -38.06 -16.87
CA GLU A 259 -9.67 -36.71 -17.30
C GLU A 259 -8.45 -36.17 -16.52
N ARG A 260 -8.32 -36.49 -15.23
CA ARG A 260 -7.15 -36.08 -14.42
C ARG A 260 -5.89 -36.86 -14.78
N ILE A 261 -6.03 -38.16 -15.09
CA ILE A 261 -4.92 -38.96 -15.65
C ILE A 261 -4.47 -38.33 -16.99
N ASN A 262 -5.41 -37.87 -17.82
CA ASN A 262 -5.11 -37.19 -19.07
C ASN A 262 -4.40 -35.83 -18.87
N GLU A 263 -4.81 -34.99 -17.90
CA GLU A 263 -4.10 -33.73 -17.57
C GLU A 263 -2.66 -34.00 -17.09
N ILE A 264 -2.47 -35.01 -16.24
CA ILE A 264 -1.15 -35.39 -15.70
C ILE A 264 -0.20 -35.81 -16.84
N ILE A 265 -0.63 -36.71 -17.73
CA ILE A 265 0.17 -37.17 -18.88
C ILE A 265 0.49 -36.00 -19.83
N GLY A 266 -0.48 -35.12 -20.09
CA GLY A 266 -0.29 -33.94 -20.95
C GLY A 266 0.83 -33.01 -20.48
N ASN A 267 0.90 -32.73 -19.18
CA ASN A 267 1.93 -31.86 -18.60
C ASN A 267 3.32 -32.53 -18.60
N LEU A 268 3.40 -33.85 -18.36
CA LEU A 268 4.66 -34.59 -18.32
C LEU A 268 5.36 -34.60 -19.69
N MET A 269 4.61 -34.86 -20.77
CA MET A 269 5.21 -34.99 -22.11
C MET A 269 5.51 -33.63 -22.75
N GLY A 270 4.65 -32.63 -22.54
CA GLY A 270 4.86 -31.28 -23.10
C GLY A 270 6.12 -30.58 -22.59
N SER A 271 6.54 -30.85 -21.35
CA SER A 271 7.76 -30.29 -20.75
C SER A 271 9.04 -31.05 -21.12
N THR A 272 8.93 -32.31 -21.52
CA THR A 272 10.08 -33.19 -21.76
C THR A 272 10.53 -33.16 -23.23
N TRP A 273 9.62 -32.97 -24.19
CA TRP A 273 9.89 -33.23 -25.62
C TRP A 273 10.08 -31.98 -26.50
N PHE A 274 9.84 -30.78 -25.97
CA PHE A 274 9.98 -29.53 -26.73
C PHE A 274 10.82 -28.50 -25.98
N ARG A 275 11.90 -28.02 -26.61
CA ARG A 275 12.74 -26.91 -26.11
C ARG A 275 12.97 -25.89 -27.24
N PRO A 276 12.54 -24.62 -27.09
CA PRO A 276 12.80 -23.59 -28.09
C PRO A 276 14.25 -23.06 -27.98
N SER A 277 14.87 -22.77 -29.12
CA SER A 277 16.16 -22.08 -29.22
C SER A 277 16.02 -20.76 -29.96
N LEU A 278 16.52 -19.67 -29.40
CA LEU A 278 16.44 -18.33 -29.99
C LEU A 278 17.66 -18.00 -30.87
N ALA A 279 17.41 -17.47 -32.06
CA ALA A 279 18.42 -16.83 -32.90
C ALA A 279 18.58 -15.34 -32.53
N GLN A 280 19.71 -14.73 -32.90
CA GLN A 280 20.09 -13.39 -32.44
C GLN A 280 19.29 -12.26 -33.13
N VAL A 281 18.76 -11.33 -32.33
CA VAL A 281 18.06 -10.13 -32.81
C VAL A 281 19.07 -9.00 -33.03
N SER A 282 19.41 -8.69 -34.28
CA SER A 282 20.32 -7.57 -34.62
C SER A 282 20.11 -7.01 -36.05
N GLN A 283 18.86 -6.88 -36.49
CA GLN A 283 18.48 -6.08 -37.67
C GLN A 283 16.96 -5.84 -37.68
N LEU A 284 16.51 -4.67 -37.22
CA LEU A 284 15.15 -4.13 -37.46
C LEU A 284 15.10 -2.66 -37.03
N THR A 285 15.07 -1.74 -37.99
CA THR A 285 14.93 -0.28 -37.77
C THR A 285 14.27 0.31 -39.01
N GLN A 286 13.30 1.22 -38.82
CA GLN A 286 12.27 1.60 -39.82
C GLN A 286 11.28 0.43 -40.06
N VAL A 287 9.98 0.63 -40.33
CA VAL A 287 9.27 1.65 -41.14
C VAL A 287 7.91 2.06 -40.48
N GLN A 288 7.34 3.20 -40.90
CA GLN A 288 6.00 3.72 -40.50
C GLN A 288 5.03 3.64 -41.73
N PRO A 289 3.69 3.53 -41.59
CA PRO A 289 2.91 2.49 -42.29
C PRO A 289 2.18 2.93 -43.57
N GLY A 290 1.67 1.96 -44.34
CA GLY A 290 0.78 2.21 -45.48
C GLY A 290 0.04 0.98 -46.05
N THR A 291 -1.30 1.07 -46.07
CA THR A 291 -2.23 0.57 -47.12
C THR A 291 -2.00 -0.80 -47.80
N THR A 292 -2.79 -1.79 -47.36
CA THR A 292 -3.81 -2.54 -48.15
C THR A 292 -3.57 -3.07 -49.58
N THR A 293 -4.32 -4.15 -49.86
CA THR A 293 -4.82 -4.64 -51.18
C THR A 293 -3.90 -5.46 -52.12
N SER A 294 -4.08 -6.78 -51.99
CA SER A 294 -4.54 -7.72 -53.05
C SER A 294 -3.61 -8.26 -54.16
N THR A 295 -3.69 -9.60 -54.28
CA THR A 295 -3.70 -10.44 -55.51
C THR A 295 -2.44 -10.75 -56.32
N THR A 296 -2.16 -12.07 -56.35
CA THR A 296 -1.85 -12.88 -57.56
C THR A 296 -0.40 -13.16 -57.98
N ALA A 297 -0.11 -14.48 -58.00
CA ALA A 297 0.88 -15.22 -58.79
C ALA A 297 2.39 -15.05 -58.52
N ALA A 298 3.07 -16.20 -58.61
CA ALA A 298 4.52 -16.38 -58.80
C ALA A 298 4.79 -16.54 -60.34
N PRO A 299 5.97 -17.00 -60.86
CA PRO A 299 7.21 -17.43 -60.18
C PRO A 299 8.53 -16.98 -60.89
N THR A 300 9.66 -17.58 -60.47
CA THR A 300 10.77 -18.12 -61.34
C THR A 300 12.17 -17.49 -61.19
N ALA A 301 13.15 -18.35 -60.85
CA ALA A 301 14.62 -18.37 -61.11
C ALA A 301 15.49 -17.08 -61.02
N GLY A 302 16.78 -17.13 -60.64
CA GLY A 302 17.64 -18.27 -60.24
C GLY A 302 19.09 -18.15 -60.79
N THR A 303 20.03 -18.94 -60.23
CA THR A 303 21.46 -19.11 -60.67
C THR A 303 22.36 -17.85 -60.55
N THR A 304 23.67 -17.85 -60.21
CA THR A 304 24.74 -18.86 -59.92
C THR A 304 25.75 -18.15 -58.93
N ALA A 305 26.91 -18.61 -58.42
CA ALA A 305 27.81 -19.77 -58.62
C ALA A 305 28.73 -20.05 -57.37
N ARG A 306 29.86 -20.74 -57.59
CA ARG A 306 31.03 -21.03 -56.71
C ARG A 306 32.31 -20.42 -57.37
N PRO A 307 33.60 -20.62 -56.96
CA PRO A 307 34.17 -21.58 -55.98
C PRO A 307 35.32 -21.11 -55.04
N GLY A 308 35.73 -21.99 -54.10
CA GLY A 308 37.12 -22.15 -53.62
C GLY A 308 37.49 -21.60 -52.23
N THR A 309 38.39 -22.18 -51.42
CA THR A 309 39.13 -23.49 -51.47
C THR A 309 39.68 -23.88 -50.07
N THR A 310 39.47 -25.14 -49.65
CA THR A 310 40.32 -26.08 -48.82
C THR A 310 41.16 -25.56 -47.61
N THR A 311 41.37 -26.30 -46.51
CA THR A 311 41.93 -27.68 -46.42
C THR A 311 41.84 -28.33 -45.00
N ALA A 312 41.67 -29.66 -44.94
CA ALA A 312 42.00 -30.63 -43.88
C ALA A 312 41.35 -30.64 -42.46
N ALA A 313 40.96 -31.86 -42.06
CA ALA A 313 41.04 -32.45 -40.70
C ALA A 313 41.84 -33.78 -40.80
N PRO A 314 42.16 -34.49 -39.71
CA PRO A 314 41.66 -35.89 -39.62
C PRO A 314 41.57 -36.57 -38.21
N THR A 315 40.69 -37.59 -38.08
CA THR A 315 40.85 -38.87 -37.32
C THR A 315 41.06 -38.89 -35.77
N THR A 316 40.70 -39.91 -34.95
CA THR A 316 39.91 -41.17 -35.10
C THR A 316 39.49 -41.79 -33.73
N THR A 317 38.35 -42.49 -33.71
CA THR A 317 38.06 -43.82 -33.11
C THR A 317 38.76 -44.33 -31.83
N ALA A 318 37.97 -44.70 -30.80
CA ALA A 318 38.03 -46.02 -30.12
C ALA A 318 36.91 -46.20 -29.06
N ALA A 319 36.59 -47.45 -28.71
CA ALA A 319 35.72 -47.85 -27.58
C ALA A 319 36.35 -49.04 -26.82
N PRO A 320 35.95 -49.30 -25.55
CA PRO A 320 36.14 -50.63 -24.96
C PRO A 320 34.91 -51.16 -24.18
N THR A 321 34.98 -52.43 -23.76
CA THR A 321 33.93 -53.14 -23.00
C THR A 321 34.56 -53.92 -21.83
N THR A 322 33.82 -54.04 -20.71
CA THR A 322 33.81 -55.09 -19.63
C THR A 322 34.93 -56.16 -19.60
N THR A 323 35.48 -56.61 -18.45
CA THR A 323 34.83 -57.12 -17.20
C THR A 323 35.88 -57.38 -16.06
N ALA A 324 35.42 -57.72 -14.84
CA ALA A 324 36.09 -58.52 -13.77
C ALA A 324 37.19 -57.85 -12.88
N THR A 325 37.40 -58.10 -11.56
CA THR A 325 36.73 -58.79 -10.39
C THR A 325 37.51 -58.35 -9.08
N PRO A 326 37.40 -58.97 -7.88
CA PRO A 326 36.43 -58.85 -6.78
C PRO A 326 36.79 -57.90 -5.60
N THR A 327 35.93 -57.90 -4.58
CA THR A 327 35.90 -57.11 -3.31
C THR A 327 37.02 -57.37 -2.28
N THR A 328 37.33 -56.35 -1.46
CA THR A 328 37.80 -56.50 -0.06
C THR A 328 37.06 -55.54 0.88
N THR A 329 36.97 -55.87 2.18
CA THR A 329 36.11 -55.19 3.16
C THR A 329 36.91 -54.26 4.08
N THR A 330 36.42 -53.03 4.33
CA THR A 330 37.02 -52.08 5.30
C THR A 330 35.92 -51.42 6.13
N THR A 331 36.18 -51.17 7.42
CA THR A 331 35.25 -50.54 8.38
C THR A 331 35.09 -49.04 8.14
N ALA A 332 33.88 -48.51 8.32
CA ALA A 332 33.57 -47.09 8.12
C ALA A 332 34.03 -46.19 9.29
N ALA A 333 34.39 -44.95 8.97
CA ALA A 333 34.70 -43.88 9.92
C ALA A 333 33.44 -43.04 10.27
N PRO A 334 33.40 -42.35 11.42
CA PRO A 334 32.24 -41.52 11.81
C PRO A 334 32.05 -40.33 10.87
N THR A 335 30.78 -39.97 10.62
CA THR A 335 30.40 -38.88 9.70
C THR A 335 29.77 -37.72 10.45
N THR A 336 30.19 -36.49 10.12
CA THR A 336 29.59 -35.26 10.66
C THR A 336 28.40 -34.83 9.79
N GLN A 337 27.24 -34.64 10.40
CA GLN A 337 26.02 -34.15 9.79
C GLN A 337 25.93 -32.63 9.92
N ARG A 338 25.85 -31.95 8.78
CA ARG A 338 25.75 -30.48 8.67
C ARG A 338 24.43 -29.97 9.28
N GLN A 339 24.47 -28.88 10.04
CA GLN A 339 23.26 -28.16 10.42
C GLN A 339 22.74 -27.30 9.25
N LEU A 340 21.41 -27.21 9.11
CA LEU A 340 20.80 -26.29 8.16
C LEU A 340 20.86 -24.86 8.71
N ALA A 341 20.99 -23.88 7.82
CA ALA A 341 20.87 -22.48 8.18
C ALA A 341 19.39 -22.07 8.26
N THR A 342 19.11 -20.97 8.95
CA THR A 342 17.78 -20.37 9.10
C THR A 342 17.85 -18.88 8.77
N TRP A 343 16.87 -18.40 8.01
CA TRP A 343 16.64 -16.97 7.75
C TRP A 343 15.56 -16.45 8.71
N THR A 344 15.73 -15.24 9.24
CA THR A 344 14.77 -14.59 10.13
C THR A 344 14.75 -13.09 9.83
N PRO A 345 13.75 -12.57 9.11
CA PRO A 345 13.60 -11.14 8.88
C PRO A 345 13.18 -10.41 10.16
N ASP A 346 13.49 -9.12 10.26
CA ASP A 346 13.13 -8.29 11.41
C ASP A 346 11.62 -8.23 11.63
N ALA A 347 11.18 -8.39 12.88
CA ALA A 347 9.76 -8.52 13.24
C ALA A 347 8.93 -7.28 12.83
N GLU A 348 9.49 -6.08 13.02
CA GLU A 348 8.84 -4.79 12.74
C GLU A 348 8.83 -4.42 11.25
N ALA A 349 9.53 -5.16 10.38
CA ALA A 349 9.51 -4.90 8.95
C ALA A 349 8.12 -5.17 8.34
N ALA A 350 7.72 -4.40 7.34
CA ALA A 350 6.43 -4.60 6.67
C ALA A 350 6.36 -5.96 5.95
N ASP A 351 5.21 -6.62 6.02
CA ASP A 351 5.03 -7.98 5.48
C ASP A 351 5.13 -8.02 3.94
N ASP A 352 4.85 -6.90 3.27
CA ASP A 352 5.08 -6.73 1.83
C ASP A 352 6.59 -6.68 1.46
N LEU A 353 7.49 -6.48 2.42
CA LEU A 353 8.94 -6.61 2.24
C LEU A 353 9.43 -8.01 2.63
N LYS A 354 8.93 -8.56 3.76
CA LYS A 354 9.24 -9.92 4.20
C LYS A 354 8.90 -10.95 3.11
N SER A 355 7.73 -10.80 2.47
CA SER A 355 7.26 -11.69 1.41
C SER A 355 8.07 -11.64 0.11
N ARG A 356 8.91 -10.61 -0.12
CA ARG A 356 9.77 -10.49 -1.31
C ARG A 356 11.08 -11.30 -1.20
N VAL A 357 11.27 -12.05 -0.11
CA VAL A 357 12.52 -12.78 0.21
C VAL A 357 12.22 -14.23 0.60
N HIS A 358 12.52 -15.14 -0.31
CA HIS A 358 12.36 -16.59 -0.12
C HIS A 358 13.71 -17.22 0.21
N PHE A 359 13.77 -17.98 1.29
CA PHE A 359 14.98 -18.71 1.70
C PHE A 359 14.79 -20.22 1.55
N THR A 360 15.86 -20.91 1.19
CA THR A 360 15.93 -22.38 1.24
C THR A 360 17.36 -22.76 1.58
N ALA A 361 17.57 -23.39 2.73
CA ALA A 361 18.90 -23.74 3.21
C ALA A 361 19.61 -24.71 2.26
N SER A 362 20.88 -24.42 1.97
CA SER A 362 21.74 -25.28 1.19
C SER A 362 22.02 -26.59 1.93
N THR A 363 22.02 -27.69 1.19
CA THR A 363 22.38 -29.02 1.70
C THR A 363 23.89 -29.25 1.78
N SER A 364 24.71 -28.33 1.26
CA SER A 364 26.18 -28.45 1.26
C SER A 364 26.90 -27.10 1.27
N GLY A 365 28.21 -27.11 1.59
CA GLY A 365 29.05 -25.90 1.60
C GLY A 365 28.75 -24.90 2.73
N THR A 366 29.41 -23.75 2.67
CA THR A 366 29.24 -22.61 3.58
C THR A 366 28.26 -21.56 3.05
N SER A 367 28.08 -21.49 1.73
CA SER A 367 27.25 -20.48 1.09
C SER A 367 25.76 -20.84 1.09
N GLU A 368 24.94 -19.86 1.43
CA GLU A 368 23.48 -19.89 1.52
C GLU A 368 22.89 -18.87 0.53
N ALA A 369 21.66 -19.10 0.04
CA ALA A 369 21.06 -18.27 -1.01
C ALA A 369 19.69 -17.71 -0.63
N LEU A 370 19.58 -16.38 -0.56
CA LEU A 370 18.30 -15.67 -0.50
C LEU A 370 17.82 -15.39 -1.93
N VAL A 371 16.63 -15.91 -2.26
CA VAL A 371 15.95 -15.65 -3.53
C VAL A 371 15.04 -14.44 -3.34
N LEU A 372 15.21 -13.42 -4.17
CA LEU A 372 14.42 -12.19 -4.10
C LEU A 372 13.37 -12.23 -5.22
N ASP A 373 12.19 -11.65 -4.99
CA ASP A 373 11.13 -11.59 -6.03
C ASP A 373 11.33 -10.45 -7.03
N ARG A 374 12.06 -9.40 -6.64
CA ARG A 374 12.42 -8.27 -7.51
C ARG A 374 13.83 -7.81 -7.19
N SER A 375 14.57 -7.39 -8.23
CA SER A 375 15.92 -6.85 -8.10
C SER A 375 15.98 -5.70 -7.09
N PRO A 376 16.78 -5.82 -6.02
CA PRO A 376 16.99 -4.72 -5.07
C PRO A 376 17.96 -3.68 -5.65
N GLN A 377 17.96 -2.50 -5.05
CA GLN A 377 18.95 -1.45 -5.28
C GLN A 377 20.31 -1.81 -4.65
N SER A 378 20.30 -2.50 -3.50
CA SER A 378 21.51 -3.04 -2.86
C SER A 378 21.19 -4.21 -1.92
N VAL A 379 22.20 -5.05 -1.69
CA VAL A 379 22.22 -6.07 -0.63
C VAL A 379 23.56 -6.00 0.10
N THR A 380 23.54 -6.07 1.42
CA THR A 380 24.75 -6.25 2.24
C THR A 380 24.55 -7.39 3.25
N ALA A 381 25.64 -8.05 3.62
CA ALA A 381 25.68 -9.09 4.64
C ALA A 381 26.93 -8.90 5.51
N GLY A 382 26.78 -8.88 6.83
CA GLY A 382 27.85 -8.48 7.75
C GLY A 382 28.42 -7.07 7.47
N GLY A 383 27.60 -6.18 6.89
CA GLY A 383 28.01 -4.86 6.42
C GLY A 383 28.81 -4.83 5.11
N GLN A 384 29.07 -5.98 4.47
CA GLN A 384 29.77 -6.05 3.17
C GLN A 384 28.79 -6.19 2.00
N PRO A 385 29.02 -5.55 0.84
CA PRO A 385 28.13 -5.63 -0.31
C PRO A 385 28.12 -7.04 -0.93
N VAL A 386 26.93 -7.57 -1.21
CA VAL A 386 26.74 -8.91 -1.79
C VAL A 386 26.44 -8.81 -3.28
N ALA A 387 27.24 -9.51 -4.09
CA ALA A 387 27.01 -9.59 -5.53
C ALA A 387 25.81 -10.50 -5.85
N LEU A 388 24.90 -10.01 -6.70
CA LEU A 388 23.70 -10.75 -7.10
C LEU A 388 23.97 -11.69 -8.28
N GLN A 389 23.52 -12.93 -8.15
CA GLN A 389 23.50 -13.92 -9.22
C GLN A 389 22.07 -13.99 -9.79
N GLY A 390 21.76 -13.07 -10.70
CA GLY A 390 20.38 -12.82 -11.12
C GLY A 390 19.58 -12.21 -9.98
N ASN A 391 18.50 -12.86 -9.56
CA ASN A 391 17.67 -12.44 -8.41
C ASN A 391 18.02 -13.20 -7.11
N ARG A 392 19.28 -13.66 -6.97
CA ARG A 392 19.77 -14.38 -5.79
C ARG A 392 20.95 -13.67 -5.14
N ALA A 393 20.85 -13.39 -3.84
CA ALA A 393 21.98 -12.99 -3.01
C ALA A 393 22.61 -14.24 -2.40
N VAL A 394 23.90 -14.48 -2.70
CA VAL A 394 24.66 -15.63 -2.19
C VAL A 394 25.57 -15.15 -1.06
N ILE A 395 25.37 -15.68 0.14
CA ILE A 395 25.95 -15.19 1.39
C ILE A 395 26.67 -16.35 2.08
N ASP A 396 27.91 -16.15 2.53
CA ASP A 396 28.66 -17.20 3.21
C ASP A 396 28.36 -17.23 4.72
N VAL A 397 27.84 -18.35 5.22
CA VAL A 397 27.45 -18.54 6.62
C VAL A 397 28.10 -19.83 7.17
N PRO A 398 29.27 -19.73 7.80
CA PRO A 398 29.96 -20.86 8.41
C PRO A 398 29.16 -21.52 9.56
N ALA A 399 29.56 -22.72 9.98
CA ALA A 399 28.92 -23.40 11.11
C ALA A 399 29.18 -22.65 12.44
N GLY A 400 28.15 -22.56 13.28
CA GLY A 400 28.18 -21.77 14.52
C GLY A 400 28.30 -20.26 14.29
N ARG A 401 27.77 -19.73 13.18
CA ARG A 401 27.81 -18.29 12.86
C ARG A 401 26.45 -17.73 12.47
N ARG A 402 26.30 -16.45 12.80
CA ARG A 402 25.20 -15.55 12.46
C ARG A 402 25.74 -14.44 11.57
N VAL A 403 24.99 -14.07 10.54
CA VAL A 403 25.28 -12.98 9.62
C VAL A 403 24.03 -12.13 9.44
N ASP A 404 24.08 -10.87 9.86
CA ASP A 404 22.97 -9.92 9.65
C ASP A 404 23.00 -9.40 8.21
N VAL A 405 21.83 -9.26 7.59
CA VAL A 405 21.65 -8.97 6.16
C VAL A 405 20.68 -7.80 5.98
N GLN A 406 21.03 -6.87 5.09
CA GLN A 406 20.20 -5.72 4.74
C GLN A 406 19.95 -5.70 3.23
N ILE A 407 18.68 -5.58 2.83
CA ILE A 407 18.23 -5.54 1.43
C ILE A 407 17.42 -4.25 1.22
N THR A 408 17.84 -3.39 0.30
CA THR A 408 17.12 -2.14 -0.02
C THR A 408 16.57 -2.19 -1.44
N TRP A 409 15.28 -1.93 -1.63
CA TRP A 409 14.63 -1.80 -2.93
C TRP A 409 14.43 -0.32 -3.30
N PRO A 410 14.47 0.01 -4.62
CA PRO A 410 14.16 1.35 -5.09
C PRO A 410 12.70 1.71 -4.81
N ALA A 411 12.40 3.01 -4.76
CA ALA A 411 11.04 3.50 -4.62
C ALA A 411 10.14 3.04 -5.78
N GLU A 412 8.95 2.55 -5.45
CA GLU A 412 7.97 2.11 -6.44
C GLU A 412 7.29 3.33 -7.09
N PRO A 413 7.32 3.47 -8.44
CA PRO A 413 6.73 4.64 -9.10
C PRO A 413 5.20 4.60 -8.98
N PRO A 414 4.56 5.66 -8.46
CA PRO A 414 3.12 5.66 -8.22
C PRO A 414 2.33 5.64 -9.53
N ALA A 415 1.19 4.96 -9.51
CA ALA A 415 0.23 4.96 -10.61
C ALA A 415 -0.33 6.37 -10.87
N GLU A 416 -0.76 6.62 -12.10
CA GLU A 416 -1.46 7.86 -12.46
C GLU A 416 -2.90 7.82 -11.90
N GLN A 417 -3.33 8.94 -11.33
CA GLN A 417 -4.64 9.07 -10.69
C GLN A 417 -5.50 10.10 -11.44
N GLU A 418 -6.80 9.84 -11.59
CA GLU A 418 -7.73 10.88 -12.02
C GLU A 418 -7.84 11.94 -10.91
N THR A 419 -7.84 13.20 -11.32
CA THR A 419 -8.15 14.36 -10.47
C THR A 419 -9.16 15.23 -11.19
N ARG A 420 -9.93 16.04 -10.45
CA ARG A 420 -10.99 16.89 -11.00
C ARG A 420 -10.83 18.33 -10.57
N PHE A 421 -11.21 19.25 -11.44
CA PHE A 421 -11.39 20.66 -11.14
C PHE A 421 -12.82 21.06 -11.44
N HIS A 422 -13.48 21.71 -10.48
CA HIS A 422 -14.87 22.13 -10.59
C HIS A 422 -14.91 23.65 -10.83
N LEU A 423 -15.39 24.08 -12.00
CA LEU A 423 -15.75 25.47 -12.26
C LEU A 423 -17.23 25.64 -11.91
N PHE A 424 -17.52 26.26 -10.76
CA PHE A 424 -18.90 26.53 -10.34
C PHE A 424 -19.42 27.84 -10.96
N PHE A 425 -20.73 27.97 -11.08
CA PHE A 425 -21.39 29.15 -11.64
C PHE A 425 -22.57 29.60 -10.77
N GLY A 426 -23.01 30.83 -11.00
CA GLY A 426 -24.28 31.37 -10.51
C GLY A 426 -25.49 30.65 -11.14
N PHE A 427 -26.69 31.07 -10.71
CA PHE A 427 -27.93 30.69 -11.40
C PHE A 427 -27.93 31.29 -12.81
N ASP A 428 -28.34 30.51 -13.81
CA ASP A 428 -28.38 30.82 -15.26
C ASP A 428 -27.10 31.39 -15.92
N LYS A 429 -25.98 31.44 -15.18
CA LYS A 429 -24.67 31.93 -15.66
C LYS A 429 -23.84 30.87 -16.38
N PRO A 430 -23.06 31.24 -17.42
CA PRO A 430 -22.93 32.59 -17.97
C PRO A 430 -24.09 32.91 -18.95
N GLU A 431 -24.48 34.18 -19.06
CA GLU A 431 -25.49 34.61 -20.04
C GLU A 431 -24.95 34.55 -21.48
N PRO A 432 -25.80 34.52 -22.53
CA PRO A 432 -25.35 34.44 -23.91
C PRO A 432 -24.44 35.63 -24.31
N GLY A 433 -23.19 35.33 -24.66
CA GLY A 433 -22.18 36.34 -25.00
C GLY A 433 -21.29 36.76 -23.83
N GLU A 434 -21.61 36.37 -22.58
CA GLU A 434 -20.72 36.62 -21.44
C GLU A 434 -19.49 35.71 -21.43
N GLU A 435 -19.41 34.62 -22.20
CA GLU A 435 -18.35 33.60 -22.02
C GLU A 435 -16.94 34.21 -22.09
N ASN A 436 -16.72 35.18 -22.98
CA ASN A 436 -15.45 35.90 -23.10
C ASN A 436 -15.06 36.66 -21.81
N THR A 437 -16.02 37.17 -21.05
CA THR A 437 -15.81 37.87 -19.77
C THR A 437 -15.19 36.92 -18.74
N TYR A 438 -15.75 35.72 -18.60
CA TYR A 438 -15.24 34.67 -17.71
C TYR A 438 -13.86 34.16 -18.17
N ILE A 439 -13.68 33.93 -19.48
CA ILE A 439 -12.40 33.48 -20.09
C ILE A 439 -11.27 34.50 -19.87
N ASN A 440 -11.59 35.79 -19.93
CA ASN A 440 -10.60 36.87 -19.86
C ASN A 440 -10.22 37.29 -18.44
N GLY A 441 -10.97 36.86 -17.41
CA GLY A 441 -10.72 37.22 -16.01
C GLY A 441 -11.05 38.68 -15.66
N THR A 442 -11.54 39.47 -16.62
CA THR A 442 -12.26 40.73 -16.39
C THR A 442 -13.55 40.38 -15.68
N ALA A 443 -13.63 40.66 -14.37
CA ALA A 443 -14.63 40.09 -13.47
C ALA A 443 -16.07 40.08 -14.05
N PRO A 444 -16.77 38.92 -14.12
CA PRO A 444 -18.17 38.86 -14.50
C PRO A 444 -18.98 39.69 -13.50
N GLY A 445 -19.51 40.81 -13.97
CA GLY A 445 -19.63 42.03 -13.16
C GLY A 445 -20.52 41.87 -11.92
N ARG A 446 -19.90 41.93 -10.73
CA ARG A 446 -20.52 41.80 -9.38
C ARG A 446 -21.34 40.53 -9.08
N ASN A 447 -21.78 39.77 -10.08
CA ASN A 447 -22.97 38.93 -9.96
C ASN A 447 -22.72 37.40 -10.04
N ASP A 448 -21.51 36.94 -10.37
CA ASP A 448 -21.13 35.53 -10.17
C ASP A 448 -20.03 35.37 -9.13
N VAL A 449 -20.46 35.28 -7.86
CA VAL A 449 -19.59 35.06 -6.71
C VAL A 449 -19.05 33.63 -6.70
N ARG A 450 -19.87 32.62 -7.05
CA ARG A 450 -19.50 31.19 -6.96
C ARG A 450 -18.38 30.84 -7.96
N PHE A 451 -18.39 31.43 -9.15
CA PHE A 451 -17.30 31.26 -10.12
C PHE A 451 -15.92 31.70 -9.59
N ASN A 452 -15.89 32.73 -8.75
CA ASN A 452 -14.66 33.29 -8.19
C ASN A 452 -14.28 32.69 -6.83
N THR A 453 -15.25 32.28 -6.00
CA THR A 453 -15.04 31.86 -4.59
C THR A 453 -15.25 30.37 -4.33
N LYS A 454 -15.88 29.61 -5.24
CA LYS A 454 -16.16 28.18 -5.06
C LYS A 454 -15.47 27.28 -6.10
N SER A 455 -15.09 27.83 -7.25
CA SER A 455 -14.35 27.08 -8.28
C SER A 455 -12.99 26.61 -7.76
N GLN A 456 -12.75 25.30 -7.66
CA GLN A 456 -11.51 24.75 -7.08
C GLN A 456 -11.23 23.31 -7.55
N ALA A 457 -10.02 22.84 -7.28
CA ALA A 457 -9.66 21.43 -7.44
C ALA A 457 -10.37 20.57 -6.38
N GLU A 458 -10.67 19.32 -6.70
CA GLU A 458 -11.16 18.33 -5.75
C GLU A 458 -10.11 18.11 -4.64
N GLY A 459 -10.48 18.40 -3.39
CA GLY A 459 -9.55 18.44 -2.25
C GLY A 459 -8.58 19.63 -2.19
N GLY A 460 -8.67 20.60 -3.12
CA GLY A 460 -7.77 21.76 -3.18
C GLY A 460 -8.25 22.96 -2.36
N SER A 461 -7.31 23.66 -1.70
CA SER A 461 -7.57 24.89 -0.93
C SER A 461 -7.56 26.17 -1.75
N THR A 462 -7.03 26.16 -2.98
CA THR A 462 -6.95 27.35 -3.85
C THR A 462 -8.20 27.51 -4.71
N GLN A 463 -8.79 28.70 -4.70
CA GLN A 463 -10.07 29.01 -5.34
C GLN A 463 -9.97 29.96 -6.55
N GLY A 464 -11.02 29.97 -7.36
CA GLY A 464 -11.21 30.83 -8.53
C GLY A 464 -10.54 30.32 -9.82
N PRO A 465 -10.78 31.00 -10.97
CA PRO A 465 -10.28 30.57 -12.29
C PRO A 465 -8.74 30.61 -12.41
N ASN A 466 -8.03 31.26 -11.49
CA ASN A 466 -6.56 31.20 -11.42
C ASN A 466 -6.07 29.87 -10.83
N ALA A 467 -6.81 29.26 -9.90
CA ALA A 467 -6.48 27.94 -9.34
C ALA A 467 -6.51 26.84 -10.41
N LEU A 468 -7.40 26.96 -11.40
CA LEU A 468 -7.42 26.05 -12.55
C LEU A 468 -6.08 26.06 -13.31
N ARG A 469 -5.41 27.21 -13.44
CA ARG A 469 -4.08 27.26 -14.10
C ARG A 469 -3.00 26.55 -13.28
N ALA A 470 -3.04 26.65 -11.95
CA ALA A 470 -2.14 25.92 -11.07
C ALA A 470 -2.40 24.40 -11.14
N TRP A 471 -3.65 23.97 -11.07
CA TRP A 471 -4.04 22.56 -11.20
C TRP A 471 -3.65 21.96 -12.56
N LEU A 472 -3.89 22.67 -13.67
CA LEU A 472 -3.46 22.25 -15.01
C LEU A 472 -1.94 21.98 -15.08
N ALA A 473 -1.13 22.76 -14.38
CA ALA A 473 0.33 22.57 -14.35
C ALA A 473 0.74 21.26 -13.64
N THR A 474 -0.09 20.73 -12.72
CA THR A 474 0.17 19.44 -12.04
C THR A 474 -0.10 18.21 -12.93
N LEU A 475 -0.85 18.37 -14.03
CA LEU A 475 -1.28 17.24 -14.85
C LEU A 475 -0.10 16.55 -15.54
N SER A 476 -0.12 15.21 -15.50
CA SER A 476 0.80 14.31 -16.21
C SER A 476 0.45 14.14 -17.68
N ARG A 477 -0.84 14.26 -18.02
CA ARG A 477 -1.39 14.16 -19.38
C ARG A 477 -1.90 15.51 -19.87
N MET A 478 -1.86 15.74 -21.19
CA MET A 478 -2.47 16.92 -21.83
C MET A 478 -3.90 16.66 -22.33
N ALA A 479 -4.41 15.43 -22.22
CA ALA A 479 -5.81 15.13 -22.46
C ALA A 479 -6.65 15.43 -21.22
N VAL A 480 -7.75 16.17 -21.39
CA VAL A 480 -8.73 16.48 -20.33
C VAL A 480 -10.15 16.30 -20.85
N THR A 481 -11.04 15.84 -19.97
CA THR A 481 -12.48 15.71 -20.26
C THR A 481 -13.24 16.83 -19.54
N ILE A 482 -14.27 17.41 -20.16
CA ILE A 482 -15.04 18.53 -19.60
C ILE A 482 -16.53 18.20 -19.66
N ASP A 483 -17.12 17.88 -18.51
CA ASP A 483 -18.55 17.58 -18.38
C ASP A 483 -19.29 18.84 -17.86
N GLY A 484 -20.12 19.44 -18.70
CA GLY A 484 -20.89 20.64 -18.39
C GLY A 484 -22.31 20.30 -17.94
N HIS A 485 -22.74 20.83 -16.80
CA HIS A 485 -24.07 20.62 -16.24
C HIS A 485 -24.88 21.92 -16.18
N ALA A 486 -26.16 21.82 -16.55
CA ALA A 486 -27.16 22.88 -16.50
C ALA A 486 -28.09 22.64 -15.31
N SER A 487 -28.86 23.68 -14.93
CA SER A 487 -29.76 23.59 -13.78
C SER A 487 -31.15 24.17 -14.00
N TYR A 488 -31.30 25.02 -15.03
CA TYR A 488 -32.51 25.50 -15.69
C TYR A 488 -32.06 26.38 -16.87
N ASP A 489 -32.96 26.76 -17.79
CA ASP A 489 -32.75 27.88 -18.73
C ASP A 489 -34.12 28.52 -19.05
N PRO A 490 -34.38 29.80 -18.67
CA PRO A 490 -35.74 30.31 -18.51
C PRO A 490 -36.39 30.94 -19.74
N ALA A 491 -35.81 30.90 -20.95
CA ALA A 491 -36.19 31.75 -22.09
C ALA A 491 -37.40 31.23 -22.94
N PRO A 492 -38.67 31.64 -22.70
CA PRO A 492 -39.83 30.83 -23.10
C PRO A 492 -40.33 30.98 -24.54
N SER A 493 -39.57 31.65 -25.43
CA SER A 493 -40.12 32.25 -26.65
C SER A 493 -39.59 31.71 -27.99
N ASP A 494 -38.75 30.68 -27.99
CA ASP A 494 -38.25 30.03 -29.21
C ASP A 494 -38.47 28.50 -29.12
N PRO A 495 -39.10 27.85 -30.12
CA PRO A 495 -39.28 26.40 -30.13
C PRO A 495 -37.96 25.61 -30.31
N ALA A 496 -36.82 26.25 -30.56
CA ALA A 496 -35.49 25.63 -30.55
C ALA A 496 -34.91 25.47 -29.12
N PHE A 497 -35.72 25.02 -28.16
CA PHE A 497 -35.30 24.79 -26.78
C PHE A 497 -34.25 23.66 -26.69
N ASP A 498 -32.99 24.04 -26.49
CA ASP A 498 -31.87 23.14 -26.26
C ASP A 498 -31.36 23.28 -24.82
N GLU A 499 -31.87 22.43 -23.93
CA GLU A 499 -31.52 22.40 -22.51
C GLU A 499 -30.02 22.24 -22.24
N THR A 500 -29.24 21.81 -23.24
CA THR A 500 -27.79 21.67 -23.12
C THR A 500 -27.01 22.94 -23.42
N GLU A 501 -27.63 24.01 -23.96
CA GLU A 501 -26.88 25.19 -24.39
C GLU A 501 -26.28 26.02 -23.23
N LEU A 502 -26.90 26.03 -22.05
CA LEU A 502 -26.26 26.56 -20.84
C LEU A 502 -25.03 25.73 -20.44
N SER A 503 -25.08 24.41 -20.61
CA SER A 503 -23.92 23.53 -20.40
C SER A 503 -22.83 23.76 -21.45
N ARG A 504 -23.20 23.95 -22.72
CA ARG A 504 -22.23 24.32 -23.78
C ARG A 504 -21.58 25.67 -23.50
N ARG A 505 -22.34 26.67 -23.01
CA ARG A 505 -21.79 27.95 -22.53
C ARG A 505 -20.75 27.74 -21.41
N ARG A 506 -21.03 26.90 -20.42
CA ARG A 506 -20.09 26.56 -19.32
C ARG A 506 -18.85 25.80 -19.81
N ILE A 507 -19.01 24.90 -20.79
CA ILE A 507 -17.91 24.21 -21.47
C ILE A 507 -17.02 25.19 -22.24
N ARG A 508 -17.61 26.12 -23.03
CA ARG A 508 -16.86 27.15 -23.77
C ARG A 508 -16.02 28.02 -22.84
N VAL A 509 -16.52 28.35 -21.64
CA VAL A 509 -15.73 29.03 -20.60
C VAL A 509 -14.55 28.17 -20.13
N ALA A 510 -14.77 26.89 -19.82
CA ALA A 510 -13.72 25.98 -19.40
C ALA A 510 -12.62 25.80 -20.47
N GLU A 511 -13.02 25.45 -21.70
CA GLU A 511 -12.13 25.28 -22.86
C GLU A 511 -11.33 26.55 -23.16
N GLY A 512 -11.97 27.73 -23.07
CA GLY A 512 -11.32 29.02 -23.26
C GLY A 512 -10.30 29.36 -22.17
N ILE A 513 -10.59 29.07 -20.89
CA ILE A 513 -9.64 29.30 -19.79
C ILE A 513 -8.44 28.37 -19.90
N ILE A 514 -8.65 27.08 -20.20
CA ILE A 514 -7.55 26.12 -20.40
C ILE A 514 -6.73 26.49 -21.64
N THR A 515 -7.38 26.95 -22.72
CA THR A 515 -6.71 27.46 -23.93
C THR A 515 -5.91 28.75 -23.67
N ARG A 516 -6.39 29.64 -22.80
CA ARG A 516 -5.66 30.85 -22.37
C ARG A 516 -4.59 30.57 -21.30
N ALA A 517 -4.64 29.43 -20.63
CA ALA A 517 -3.62 28.98 -19.66
C ALA A 517 -2.34 28.41 -20.32
N ARG A 518 -2.25 28.39 -21.66
CA ARG A 518 -1.06 27.96 -22.40
C ARG A 518 0.18 28.78 -22.06
N THR A 519 1.07 28.20 -21.27
CA THR A 519 2.51 28.47 -21.38
C THR A 519 3.05 27.75 -22.62
N SER A 520 4.15 28.25 -23.20
CA SER A 520 4.62 27.94 -24.57
C SER A 520 5.09 26.49 -24.85
N ALA A 521 4.78 25.53 -23.96
CA ALA A 521 5.28 24.15 -24.02
C ALA A 521 4.21 23.06 -23.80
N ARG A 522 2.92 23.41 -23.59
CA ARG A 522 1.84 22.41 -23.42
C ARG A 522 0.58 22.76 -24.21
N ASN A 523 0.09 21.82 -25.01
CA ASN A 523 -1.15 21.93 -25.79
C ASN A 523 -2.18 20.91 -25.29
N TYR A 524 -3.23 21.37 -24.62
CA TYR A 524 -4.30 20.50 -24.12
C TYR A 524 -5.26 20.07 -25.25
N THR A 525 -5.73 18.83 -25.17
CA THR A 525 -6.76 18.26 -26.05
C THR A 525 -8.02 17.95 -25.24
N PHE A 526 -9.17 18.39 -25.74
CA PHE A 526 -10.46 18.34 -25.04
C PHE A 526 -11.34 17.20 -25.55
N SER A 527 -12.10 16.60 -24.64
CA SER A 527 -13.34 15.88 -24.92
C SER A 527 -14.43 16.49 -24.05
N SER A 528 -15.53 16.98 -24.61
CA SER A 528 -16.53 17.72 -23.85
C SER A 528 -17.96 17.20 -24.03
N ASN A 529 -18.68 17.08 -22.91
CA ASN A 529 -20.04 16.52 -22.84
C ASN A 529 -20.99 17.55 -22.22
N ALA A 530 -22.06 17.91 -22.91
CA ALA A 530 -23.06 18.85 -22.41
C ALA A 530 -24.30 18.10 -21.92
N HIS A 531 -24.61 18.24 -20.63
CA HIS A 531 -25.77 17.61 -19.99
C HIS A 531 -26.89 18.63 -19.79
N GLY A 532 -28.14 18.26 -20.09
CA GLY A 532 -29.33 19.08 -19.84
C GLY A 532 -29.71 19.12 -18.36
N GLU A 533 -30.96 19.49 -18.06
CA GLU A 533 -31.49 19.31 -16.71
C GLU A 533 -31.62 17.80 -16.43
N VAL A 534 -31.00 17.30 -15.35
CA VAL A 534 -31.33 15.96 -14.83
C VAL A 534 -32.68 16.11 -14.14
N GLY A 535 -33.74 15.97 -14.95
CA GLY A 535 -35.03 16.61 -14.72
C GLY A 535 -35.72 16.24 -13.42
N ALA A 536 -36.10 17.25 -12.63
CA ALA A 536 -37.01 17.09 -11.49
C ALA A 536 -38.49 17.01 -11.95
N ARG A 537 -38.74 16.44 -13.15
CA ARG A 537 -39.95 16.68 -13.94
C ARG A 537 -40.66 15.41 -14.44
N ASP A 538 -40.04 14.24 -14.27
CA ASP A 538 -40.67 12.94 -14.53
C ASP A 538 -40.30 11.93 -13.44
N ASP A 539 -40.79 12.21 -12.23
CA ASP A 539 -40.72 11.34 -11.04
C ASP A 539 -41.74 10.18 -11.15
N THR A 540 -42.05 9.73 -12.38
CA THR A 540 -43.02 8.67 -12.69
C THR A 540 -42.46 7.57 -13.61
N SER A 541 -41.15 7.58 -13.86
CA SER A 541 -40.44 6.53 -14.61
C SER A 541 -39.62 5.62 -13.68
N ASP A 542 -39.69 4.31 -13.88
CA ASP A 542 -39.13 3.29 -12.97
C ASP A 542 -37.59 3.25 -12.86
N ASN A 543 -36.86 4.16 -13.52
CA ASN A 543 -35.39 4.27 -13.44
C ASN A 543 -34.91 5.69 -13.86
N PRO A 544 -34.92 6.68 -12.95
CA PRO A 544 -34.25 7.96 -13.22
C PRO A 544 -32.72 7.76 -13.23
N PRO A 545 -31.98 8.38 -14.17
CA PRO A 545 -30.52 8.27 -14.22
C PRO A 545 -29.90 8.90 -12.96
N SER A 546 -29.02 8.17 -12.29
CA SER A 546 -28.37 8.63 -11.05
C SER A 546 -27.69 9.99 -11.27
N PRO A 547 -27.89 10.98 -10.38
CA PRO A 547 -27.24 12.28 -10.53
C PRO A 547 -25.72 12.12 -10.47
N PRO A 548 -24.95 12.93 -11.23
CA PRO A 548 -23.50 12.90 -11.17
C PRO A 548 -23.04 13.16 -9.72
N ASN A 549 -22.08 12.38 -9.25
CA ASN A 549 -21.54 12.47 -7.89
C ASN A 549 -20.65 13.71 -7.74
N ILE A 550 -21.30 14.87 -7.60
CA ILE A 550 -20.70 16.19 -7.46
C ILE A 550 -20.55 16.48 -5.95
N PRO A 551 -19.35 16.82 -5.45
CA PRO A 551 -19.16 17.08 -4.03
C PRO A 551 -19.97 18.29 -3.56
N LEU A 552 -20.83 18.07 -2.56
CA LEU A 552 -21.52 19.13 -1.82
C LEU A 552 -20.49 19.93 -1.02
N LEU A 553 -20.19 21.15 -1.50
CA LEU A 553 -19.31 22.07 -0.79
C LEU A 553 -19.93 22.48 0.55
N THR A 554 -19.28 22.11 1.66
CA THR A 554 -19.68 22.49 3.01
C THR A 554 -19.77 24.02 3.14
N GLY A 555 -20.96 24.52 3.48
CA GLY A 555 -21.24 25.96 3.62
C GLY A 555 -21.76 26.67 2.36
N ASP A 556 -22.16 25.96 1.30
CA ASP A 556 -22.76 26.54 0.08
C ASP A 556 -24.26 26.88 0.25
N THR A 557 -24.59 27.77 1.20
CA THR A 557 -25.97 28.28 1.39
C THR A 557 -26.36 29.39 0.41
N GLU A 558 -25.38 30.08 -0.17
CA GLU A 558 -25.56 31.24 -1.07
C GLU A 558 -26.26 30.91 -2.40
N GLY A 559 -26.43 29.62 -2.74
CA GLY A 559 -27.18 29.18 -3.91
C GLY A 559 -28.68 28.94 -3.68
N ASN A 560 -29.15 29.03 -2.43
CA ASN A 560 -30.43 28.46 -1.97
C ASN A 560 -31.53 29.51 -1.65
N GLN A 561 -31.28 30.80 -1.88
CA GLN A 561 -32.31 31.83 -1.68
C GLN A 561 -33.41 31.70 -2.76
N PRO A 562 -34.69 31.56 -2.40
CA PRO A 562 -35.77 31.38 -3.37
C PRO A 562 -36.15 32.71 -4.01
N ASP A 563 -35.71 32.93 -5.25
CA ASP A 563 -36.08 34.09 -6.05
C ASP A 563 -37.43 33.83 -6.75
N ASP A 564 -38.47 34.46 -6.21
CA ASP A 564 -39.90 34.22 -6.41
C ASP A 564 -40.44 32.79 -6.11
N ARG A 565 -41.74 32.72 -5.81
CA ARG A 565 -42.40 31.49 -5.29
C ARG A 565 -42.79 30.48 -6.38
N ASP A 566 -42.72 30.85 -7.65
CA ASP A 566 -43.34 30.14 -8.78
C ASP A 566 -42.34 29.57 -9.80
N ARG A 567 -41.09 29.29 -9.41
CA ARG A 567 -40.03 28.72 -10.29
C ARG A 567 -39.37 27.45 -9.72
N PRO A 568 -38.94 26.49 -10.57
CA PRO A 568 -38.36 25.23 -10.12
C PRO A 568 -37.00 25.42 -9.43
N ARG A 569 -36.76 24.64 -8.36
CA ARG A 569 -35.60 24.80 -7.48
C ARG A 569 -34.33 24.13 -8.03
N SER A 570 -33.61 24.85 -8.88
CA SER A 570 -32.26 24.51 -9.35
C SER A 570 -31.32 24.16 -8.18
N LYS A 571 -30.84 22.91 -8.11
CA LYS A 571 -29.86 22.46 -7.10
C LYS A 571 -28.50 23.16 -7.34
N PRO A 572 -27.88 23.82 -6.33
CA PRO A 572 -26.60 24.53 -6.50
C PRO A 572 -25.44 23.66 -7.00
N ALA A 573 -25.47 22.35 -6.73
CA ALA A 573 -24.51 21.37 -7.24
C ALA A 573 -24.54 21.22 -8.78
N HIS A 574 -25.72 21.38 -9.41
CA HIS A 574 -25.89 21.23 -10.87
C HIS A 574 -25.42 22.49 -11.65
N ARG A 575 -24.78 23.45 -10.98
CA ARG A 575 -24.30 24.72 -11.56
C ARG A 575 -22.76 24.67 -11.74
N VAL A 576 -22.27 23.74 -12.56
CA VAL A 576 -20.83 23.40 -12.64
C VAL A 576 -20.39 22.93 -14.03
N ALA A 577 -19.12 23.16 -14.37
CA ALA A 577 -18.38 22.39 -15.38
C ALA A 577 -17.22 21.64 -14.69
N ILE A 578 -17.15 20.32 -14.92
CA ILE A 578 -16.23 19.40 -14.26
C ILE A 578 -15.11 19.04 -15.24
N ILE A 579 -13.89 19.46 -14.94
CA ILE A 579 -12.70 19.21 -15.77
C ILE A 579 -11.94 18.03 -15.15
N LYS A 580 -11.85 16.91 -15.84
CA LYS A 580 -11.12 15.69 -15.43
C LYS A 580 -9.74 15.66 -16.07
N GLY A 581 -8.71 15.44 -15.26
CA GLY A 581 -7.31 15.33 -15.67
C GLY A 581 -6.63 14.14 -14.98
N HIS A 582 -5.37 13.88 -15.30
CA HIS A 582 -4.58 12.84 -14.62
C HIS A 582 -3.31 13.43 -14.02
N THR A 583 -3.02 13.14 -12.76
CA THR A 583 -1.76 13.49 -12.07
C THR A 583 -0.90 12.25 -11.85
N ARG A 584 0.38 12.47 -11.56
CA ARG A 584 1.29 11.44 -11.07
C ARG A 584 1.93 11.95 -9.77
N PRO A 585 1.71 11.27 -8.63
CA PRO A 585 2.35 11.67 -7.36
C PRO A 585 3.88 11.64 -7.43
N ALA A 586 4.53 12.29 -6.46
CA ALA A 586 5.97 12.13 -6.27
C ALA A 586 6.31 10.67 -5.89
N ALA A 587 7.47 10.18 -6.33
CA ALA A 587 7.94 8.86 -5.93
C ALA A 587 8.23 8.81 -4.42
N GLY A 588 7.95 7.66 -3.79
CA GLY A 588 8.22 7.44 -2.37
C GLY A 588 9.71 7.37 -2.03
N SER A 589 10.03 7.08 -0.77
CA SER A 589 11.40 6.76 -0.35
C SER A 589 11.76 5.30 -0.68
N PRO A 590 13.05 4.96 -0.89
CA PRO A 590 13.52 3.57 -0.94
C PRO A 590 13.15 2.83 0.35
N ARG A 591 12.91 1.51 0.25
CA ARG A 591 12.46 0.69 1.39
C ARG A 591 13.45 -0.44 1.66
N THR A 592 13.76 -0.65 2.93
CA THR A 592 14.79 -1.58 3.39
C THR A 592 14.19 -2.66 4.27
N LEU A 593 14.59 -3.91 4.05
CA LEU A 593 14.40 -5.04 4.96
C LEU A 593 15.73 -5.36 5.64
N HIS A 594 15.68 -5.55 6.94
CA HIS A 594 16.75 -6.13 7.75
C HIS A 594 16.36 -7.56 8.15
N GLY A 595 17.35 -8.39 8.43
CA GLY A 595 17.15 -9.75 8.91
C GLY A 595 18.46 -10.48 9.17
N VAL A 596 18.34 -11.74 9.56
CA VAL A 596 19.42 -12.55 10.13
C VAL A 596 19.49 -13.90 9.44
N LEU A 597 20.69 -14.32 9.04
CA LEU A 597 20.94 -15.68 8.55
C LEU A 597 21.94 -16.39 9.49
N GLU A 598 21.49 -17.44 10.16
CA GLU A 598 22.24 -18.13 11.21
C GLU A 598 22.33 -19.64 10.96
N ARG A 599 23.47 -20.26 11.30
CA ARG A 599 23.70 -21.70 11.20
C ARG A 599 24.34 -22.26 12.45
N GLY A 600 23.73 -23.31 13.01
CA GLY A 600 24.26 -24.01 14.19
C GLY A 600 25.58 -24.76 13.94
N PRO A 601 26.20 -25.33 15.00
CA PRO A 601 27.38 -26.18 14.88
C PRO A 601 27.01 -27.58 14.37
N ASP A 602 27.82 -28.10 13.43
CA ASP A 602 27.62 -29.41 12.81
C ASP A 602 27.79 -30.56 13.84
N GLN A 603 27.02 -31.64 13.67
CA GLN A 603 26.87 -32.71 14.68
C GLN A 603 27.62 -33.98 14.27
N VAL A 604 28.38 -34.60 15.17
CA VAL A 604 29.08 -35.88 14.87
C VAL A 604 28.14 -37.05 15.13
N VAL A 605 27.88 -37.87 14.10
CA VAL A 605 26.96 -39.01 14.16
C VAL A 605 27.73 -40.33 14.01
N THR A 606 27.42 -41.30 14.88
CA THR A 606 27.98 -42.65 14.84
C THR A 606 26.86 -43.66 14.60
N THR A 607 26.87 -44.32 13.44
CA THR A 607 25.81 -45.26 13.03
C THR A 607 26.40 -46.63 12.69
N THR A 608 25.80 -47.68 13.23
CA THR A 608 26.09 -49.08 12.84
C THR A 608 25.25 -49.43 11.61
N ALA A 609 25.88 -49.94 10.56
CA ALA A 609 25.25 -50.06 9.25
C ALA A 609 24.67 -51.47 8.97
N THR A 610 23.48 -51.50 8.39
CA THR A 610 22.91 -52.65 7.66
C THR A 610 22.51 -52.15 6.26
N PRO A 611 22.78 -52.88 5.15
CA PRO A 611 22.76 -52.26 3.82
C PRO A 611 21.36 -52.15 3.20
N GLY A 612 21.03 -50.98 2.65
CA GLY A 612 19.85 -50.73 1.81
C GLY A 612 20.16 -49.63 0.79
N THR A 613 19.77 -49.84 -0.47
CA THR A 613 20.33 -49.09 -1.62
C THR A 613 19.71 -47.70 -1.81
N THR A 614 20.56 -46.72 -2.10
CA THR A 614 20.21 -45.34 -2.48
C THR A 614 19.60 -45.23 -3.89
N THR A 615 18.67 -44.29 -4.07
CA THR A 615 18.68 -43.33 -5.21
C THR A 615 18.09 -42.01 -4.70
N ALA A 616 18.63 -40.87 -5.15
CA ALA A 616 18.22 -39.54 -4.71
C ALA A 616 17.38 -38.82 -5.78
N THR A 617 16.43 -37.98 -5.33
CA THR A 617 15.61 -37.13 -6.18
C THR A 617 16.02 -35.66 -6.05
N PRO A 618 16.47 -34.99 -7.12
CA PRO A 618 16.51 -33.53 -7.18
C PRO A 618 15.08 -33.02 -7.43
N GLY A 619 14.57 -32.13 -6.57
CA GLY A 619 13.30 -31.44 -6.82
C GLY A 619 13.49 -30.17 -7.66
N THR A 620 12.39 -29.63 -8.19
CA THR A 620 12.18 -28.17 -8.35
C THR A 620 10.68 -27.88 -8.47
N THR A 621 10.28 -26.73 -7.95
CA THR A 621 8.96 -26.09 -7.97
C THR A 621 8.30 -26.04 -9.35
N THR A 622 6.96 -26.11 -9.39
CA THR A 622 6.15 -25.79 -10.58
C THR A 622 5.21 -24.62 -10.28
N ALA A 623 5.34 -23.51 -11.02
CA ALA A 623 4.29 -22.49 -11.10
C ALA A 623 3.28 -22.86 -12.21
N ARG A 624 1.98 -22.65 -11.98
CA ARG A 624 0.94 -22.78 -13.04
C ARG A 624 0.72 -21.41 -13.70
N PRO A 625 0.62 -21.33 -15.04
CA PRO A 625 0.53 -20.05 -15.76
C PRO A 625 -0.89 -19.70 -16.25
N GLY A 626 -1.04 -18.48 -16.75
CA GLY A 626 -1.98 -18.14 -17.83
C GLY A 626 -2.94 -16.97 -17.52
N GLY A 627 -2.94 -15.96 -18.38
CA GLY A 627 -3.79 -14.77 -18.27
C GLY A 627 -3.43 -13.69 -19.28
N ASP A 628 -3.57 -13.99 -20.57
CA ASP A 628 -3.38 -13.02 -21.66
C ASP A 628 -4.65 -12.14 -21.86
N ASP A 629 -4.46 -10.87 -22.19
CA ASP A 629 -5.41 -10.06 -22.98
C ASP A 629 -4.64 -8.87 -23.65
N PRO A 630 -5.15 -8.19 -24.70
CA PRO A 630 -4.78 -8.66 -26.03
C PRO A 630 -4.20 -7.54 -26.92
N THR A 631 -2.97 -7.08 -26.66
CA THR A 631 -2.30 -6.08 -27.53
C THR A 631 -0.81 -6.33 -27.81
N LYS A 632 -0.51 -7.07 -28.89
CA LYS A 632 0.48 -6.64 -29.90
C LYS A 632 0.45 -7.46 -31.19
N VAL A 633 0.77 -6.77 -32.29
CA VAL A 633 0.95 -7.35 -33.63
C VAL A 633 2.24 -8.15 -33.69
N GLU A 634 2.22 -9.22 -34.48
CA GLU A 634 3.29 -10.20 -34.64
C GLU A 634 4.58 -9.58 -35.21
N ALA A 635 5.73 -10.00 -34.68
CA ALA A 635 7.01 -9.93 -35.40
C ALA A 635 7.33 -11.34 -35.91
N SER A 636 7.29 -11.55 -37.22
CA SER A 636 7.59 -12.84 -37.83
C SER A 636 9.09 -13.09 -37.90
N PHE A 637 9.53 -14.27 -37.45
CA PHE A 637 10.86 -14.81 -37.69
C PHE A 637 10.75 -16.17 -38.38
N GLU A 638 11.59 -16.37 -39.38
CA GLU A 638 11.61 -17.57 -40.23
C GLU A 638 12.60 -18.59 -39.66
N ILE A 639 12.16 -19.85 -39.50
CA ILE A 639 12.98 -20.92 -38.92
C ILE A 639 13.31 -21.93 -40.02
N ASN A 640 14.57 -21.94 -40.46
CA ASN A 640 15.10 -23.05 -41.25
C ASN A 640 15.41 -24.23 -40.31
N LEU A 641 14.83 -25.39 -40.62
CA LEU A 641 15.05 -26.66 -39.91
C LEU A 641 16.10 -27.48 -40.67
N GLU A 642 17.32 -27.54 -40.16
CA GLU A 642 18.33 -28.50 -40.64
C GLU A 642 18.19 -29.81 -39.87
N MET A 643 17.65 -30.85 -40.54
CA MET A 643 17.37 -32.14 -39.91
C MET A 643 18.66 -32.95 -39.67
N ILE A 644 19.03 -33.14 -38.39
CA ILE A 644 20.03 -34.14 -37.99
C ILE A 644 19.32 -35.48 -37.75
N HIS A 645 19.45 -36.40 -38.69
CA HIS A 645 18.80 -37.71 -38.64
C HIS A 645 19.62 -38.70 -37.81
N ARG A 646 19.05 -39.21 -36.72
CA ARG A 646 19.58 -40.35 -35.95
C ARG A 646 18.44 -41.16 -35.34
N GLU A 647 18.29 -42.41 -35.78
CA GLU A 647 17.37 -43.37 -35.16
C GLU A 647 18.00 -44.00 -33.92
N GLU A 648 17.37 -43.86 -32.74
CA GLU A 648 17.59 -44.73 -31.59
C GLU A 648 16.23 -45.17 -31.04
N LYS A 649 15.91 -46.47 -31.15
CA LYS A 649 14.60 -47.03 -30.75
C LYS A 649 14.52 -47.20 -29.23
N ILE A 650 14.25 -46.09 -28.55
CA ILE A 650 14.09 -46.03 -27.09
C ILE A 650 12.64 -46.37 -26.72
N THR A 651 12.48 -47.23 -25.73
CA THR A 651 11.23 -47.39 -24.97
C THR A 651 11.52 -46.98 -23.53
N ALA A 652 10.75 -46.04 -22.98
CA ALA A 652 10.93 -45.62 -21.59
C ALA A 652 9.66 -45.90 -20.77
N THR A 653 9.87 -46.34 -19.53
CA THR A 653 8.81 -46.51 -18.54
C THR A 653 9.03 -45.51 -17.42
N TYR A 654 7.97 -44.75 -17.10
CA TYR A 654 7.94 -43.77 -16.03
C TYR A 654 6.96 -44.25 -14.96
N ASP A 655 7.47 -44.54 -13.77
CA ASP A 655 6.64 -44.78 -12.58
C ASP A 655 6.40 -43.42 -11.90
N LEU A 656 5.17 -42.92 -11.98
CA LEU A 656 4.78 -41.59 -11.47
C LEU A 656 3.91 -41.75 -10.21
N SER A 657 4.54 -41.56 -9.05
CA SER A 657 3.85 -41.33 -7.78
C SER A 657 3.63 -39.83 -7.57
N SER A 658 2.37 -39.37 -7.51
CA SER A 658 2.08 -37.94 -7.25
C SER A 658 0.91 -37.71 -6.30
N ARG A 659 1.02 -36.66 -5.49
CA ARG A 659 -0.02 -36.09 -4.63
C ARG A 659 -0.04 -34.58 -4.87
N LYS A 660 -1.22 -33.95 -4.89
CA LYS A 660 -1.38 -32.53 -5.23
C LYS A 660 -2.21 -31.82 -4.16
N ALA A 661 -1.73 -30.68 -3.68
CA ALA A 661 -2.52 -29.78 -2.85
C ALA A 661 -3.62 -29.12 -3.70
N LEU A 662 -4.82 -29.05 -3.15
CA LEU A 662 -6.02 -28.50 -3.75
C LEU A 662 -6.56 -27.39 -2.85
N VAL A 663 -7.01 -26.30 -3.44
CA VAL A 663 -7.83 -25.30 -2.73
C VAL A 663 -9.29 -25.71 -2.91
N ARG A 664 -10.03 -25.73 -1.80
CA ARG A 664 -11.47 -25.95 -1.75
C ARG A 664 -12.15 -24.71 -1.21
N GLU A 665 -13.40 -24.51 -1.63
CA GLU A 665 -14.23 -23.37 -1.25
C GLU A 665 -15.59 -23.90 -0.76
N VAL A 666 -16.13 -23.27 0.28
CA VAL A 666 -17.42 -23.62 0.91
C VAL A 666 -18.21 -22.36 1.26
N HIS A 667 -19.54 -22.46 1.21
CA HIS A 667 -20.44 -21.32 1.38
C HIS A 667 -21.51 -21.54 2.47
N PRO A 668 -21.16 -21.48 3.78
CA PRO A 668 -22.14 -21.44 4.85
C PRO A 668 -23.07 -20.23 4.69
N GLN A 669 -24.38 -20.46 4.68
CA GLN A 669 -25.39 -19.43 4.45
C GLN A 669 -26.71 -19.76 5.16
N GLY A 670 -27.38 -18.76 5.72
CA GLY A 670 -28.61 -18.98 6.47
C GLY A 670 -29.26 -17.71 7.03
N GLN A 671 -30.58 -17.79 7.23
CA GLN A 671 -31.34 -16.75 7.91
C GLN A 671 -30.95 -16.67 9.38
N LEU A 672 -30.70 -15.45 9.87
CA LEU A 672 -30.41 -15.21 11.28
C LEU A 672 -31.73 -15.23 12.07
N ALA A 673 -31.76 -16.01 13.15
CA ALA A 673 -32.83 -15.96 14.14
C ALA A 673 -32.46 -14.99 15.27
N PHE A 674 -33.36 -14.09 15.65
CA PHE A 674 -33.24 -13.24 16.83
C PHE A 674 -34.18 -13.80 17.90
N ASP A 675 -33.71 -14.84 18.59
CA ASP A 675 -34.46 -15.55 19.64
C ASP A 675 -33.93 -15.10 21.02
N VAL A 676 -34.48 -14.00 21.54
CA VAL A 676 -33.96 -13.24 22.70
C VAL A 676 -34.90 -13.31 23.91
N ASP A 677 -34.40 -13.77 25.06
CA ASP A 677 -35.21 -13.94 26.29
C ASP A 677 -35.71 -12.60 26.88
N ASP A 678 -34.91 -11.53 26.75
CA ASP A 678 -35.27 -10.16 27.11
C ASP A 678 -34.96 -9.20 25.95
N PRO A 679 -35.93 -8.92 25.06
CA PRO A 679 -35.72 -8.01 23.93
C PRO A 679 -35.47 -6.56 24.34
N ALA A 680 -35.93 -6.13 25.52
CA ALA A 680 -35.75 -4.75 25.97
C ALA A 680 -34.27 -4.45 26.28
N ARG A 681 -33.50 -5.44 26.74
CA ARG A 681 -32.06 -5.32 26.99
C ARG A 681 -31.23 -5.01 25.73
N TYR A 682 -31.71 -5.41 24.55
CA TYR A 682 -31.03 -5.23 23.27
C TYR A 682 -31.42 -3.94 22.54
N VAL A 683 -32.47 -3.25 22.98
CA VAL A 683 -32.99 -2.02 22.36
C VAL A 683 -32.73 -0.80 23.27
N ILE A 684 -31.91 0.14 22.80
CA ILE A 684 -31.79 1.48 23.43
C ILE A 684 -32.73 2.44 22.70
N GLU A 685 -33.58 3.18 23.43
CA GLU A 685 -34.17 4.41 22.91
C GLU A 685 -33.27 5.61 23.26
N ALA A 686 -32.59 6.16 22.25
CA ALA A 686 -31.88 7.41 22.34
C ALA A 686 -32.83 8.55 21.93
N ASP A 687 -33.46 9.16 22.94
CA ASP A 687 -34.25 10.37 22.78
C ASP A 687 -33.35 11.61 22.82
N GLY A 688 -33.66 12.65 22.04
CA GLY A 688 -32.91 13.90 22.05
C GLY A 688 -32.97 14.64 23.39
N ALA A 689 -33.93 14.33 24.26
CA ALA A 689 -34.02 14.90 25.60
C ALA A 689 -32.93 14.43 26.60
N ILE A 690 -32.08 13.45 26.24
CA ILE A 690 -31.02 12.93 27.12
C ILE A 690 -29.96 14.02 27.43
N ASP A 691 -29.49 14.09 28.69
CA ASP A 691 -28.51 15.05 29.22
C ASP A 691 -27.30 15.35 28.29
N PHE A 692 -26.84 14.36 27.53
CA PHE A 692 -25.76 14.52 26.54
C PHE A 692 -26.02 15.63 25.50
N PHE A 693 -27.28 15.82 25.09
CA PHE A 693 -27.70 16.87 24.17
C PHE A 693 -28.03 18.18 24.87
N GLN A 694 -28.44 18.15 26.14
CA GLN A 694 -28.68 19.36 26.95
C GLN A 694 -27.39 20.15 27.23
N TRP A 695 -26.23 19.49 27.26
CA TRP A 695 -24.96 20.12 27.66
C TRP A 695 -23.86 19.98 26.59
N LEU A 696 -23.29 21.11 26.19
CA LEU A 696 -22.02 21.17 25.50
C LEU A 696 -20.91 21.09 26.55
N GLU A 697 -20.41 19.88 26.78
CA GLU A 697 -19.21 19.61 27.57
C GLU A 697 -18.01 19.46 26.62
N LEU A 698 -16.99 20.27 26.83
CA LEU A 698 -15.71 20.26 26.11
C LEU A 698 -14.57 19.86 27.06
N GLU A 699 -13.76 18.88 26.68
CA GLU A 699 -12.50 18.54 27.36
C GLU A 699 -11.31 19.06 26.54
N GLY A 700 -10.58 20.03 27.09
CA GLY A 700 -9.29 20.45 26.57
C GLY A 700 -8.17 19.66 27.20
N SER A 701 -7.23 19.22 26.39
CA SER A 701 -6.04 18.47 26.78
C SER A 701 -4.84 18.92 25.95
N THR A 702 -3.61 18.70 26.43
CA THR A 702 -2.40 19.04 25.66
C THR A 702 -1.37 17.91 25.64
N THR A 703 -0.61 17.85 24.54
CA THR A 703 0.56 16.97 24.32
C THR A 703 1.90 17.72 24.45
N ALA A 704 1.88 18.98 24.89
CA ALA A 704 3.05 19.85 25.01
C ALA A 704 4.15 19.33 25.95
N SER A 705 5.43 19.60 25.63
CA SER A 705 6.52 19.38 26.56
C SER A 705 6.73 20.62 27.42
N TRP A 706 6.14 20.66 28.62
CA TRP A 706 6.21 21.83 29.52
C TRP A 706 7.64 22.37 29.72
N ASP A 707 8.63 21.49 29.97
CA ASP A 707 10.04 21.88 30.08
C ASP A 707 10.80 21.89 28.76
N GLY A 708 10.50 20.98 27.83
CA GLY A 708 11.16 20.95 26.53
C GLY A 708 10.88 22.21 25.72
N ASP A 709 9.65 22.71 25.74
CA ASP A 709 9.19 23.82 24.91
C ASP A 709 9.11 25.14 25.71
N GLY A 710 9.58 25.14 26.96
CA GLY A 710 9.66 26.34 27.81
C GLY A 710 8.30 26.91 28.25
N ILE A 711 7.23 26.14 28.13
CA ILE A 711 5.86 26.59 28.41
C ILE A 711 5.64 26.72 29.93
N ASP A 712 4.84 27.70 30.31
CA ASP A 712 4.33 27.93 31.65
C ASP A 712 2.88 27.43 31.77
N SER A 713 2.01 27.94 30.90
CA SER A 713 0.57 27.67 30.89
C SER A 713 0.01 27.82 29.48
N ILE A 714 -1.12 27.14 29.19
CA ILE A 714 -1.86 27.26 27.94
C ILE A 714 -3.30 27.64 28.28
N GLN A 715 -3.71 28.84 27.88
CA GLN A 715 -5.08 29.30 27.98
C GLN A 715 -5.82 28.98 26.68
N VAL A 716 -7.04 28.45 26.77
CA VAL A 716 -7.94 28.26 25.63
C VAL A 716 -9.24 28.99 25.90
N GLU A 717 -9.41 30.14 25.26
CA GLU A 717 -10.67 30.88 25.25
C GLU A 717 -11.65 30.19 24.30
N ILE A 718 -12.93 30.14 24.67
CA ILE A 718 -14.00 29.52 23.88
C ILE A 718 -15.12 30.55 23.70
N ARG A 719 -15.68 30.65 22.49
CA ARG A 719 -16.89 31.44 22.17
C ARG A 719 -17.93 30.55 21.49
N TYR A 720 -19.17 30.60 21.98
CA TYR A 720 -20.25 29.69 21.61
C TYR A 720 -21.60 30.43 21.51
N CYS A 721 -22.48 29.93 20.62
CA CYS A 721 -23.75 30.55 20.22
C CYS A 721 -23.56 31.98 19.64
N PRO A 722 -23.14 32.08 18.36
CA PRO A 722 -22.90 33.34 17.64
C PRO A 722 -24.20 34.03 17.26
N ARG A 723 -24.35 35.27 17.70
CA ARG A 723 -25.50 36.12 17.41
C ARG A 723 -25.34 36.81 16.06
N GLY A 724 -26.46 37.23 15.45
CA GLY A 724 -26.48 37.90 14.14
C GLY A 724 -25.79 39.28 14.06
N ASP A 725 -25.25 39.81 15.16
CA ASP A 725 -24.38 41.00 15.22
C ASP A 725 -22.88 40.66 15.27
N GLY A 726 -22.52 39.38 15.37
CA GLY A 726 -21.15 38.87 15.45
C GLY A 726 -20.61 38.66 16.88
N ASP A 727 -21.38 38.97 17.92
CA ASP A 727 -21.03 38.61 19.30
C ASP A 727 -21.47 37.17 19.65
N PHE A 728 -21.02 36.63 20.78
CA PHE A 728 -21.27 35.26 21.21
C PHE A 728 -21.92 35.23 22.60
N ILE A 729 -23.08 34.58 22.69
CA ILE A 729 -23.97 34.53 23.87
C ILE A 729 -23.35 33.74 25.04
N ARG A 730 -22.38 32.85 24.75
CA ARG A 730 -21.60 32.14 25.76
C ARG A 730 -20.10 32.24 25.47
N ARG A 731 -19.32 32.42 26.53
CA ARG A 731 -17.86 32.37 26.50
C ARG A 731 -17.36 31.47 27.61
N GLY A 732 -16.20 30.87 27.38
CA GLY A 732 -15.56 29.91 28.27
C GLY A 732 -14.05 30.05 28.26
N GLU A 733 -13.40 29.41 29.22
CA GLU A 733 -11.95 29.39 29.34
C GLU A 733 -11.50 28.04 29.90
N LEU A 734 -10.44 27.50 29.34
CA LEU A 734 -9.72 26.34 29.85
C LEU A 734 -8.28 26.76 30.12
N LEU A 735 -7.83 26.68 31.37
CA LEU A 735 -6.43 26.82 31.71
C LEU A 735 -5.81 25.43 31.83
N LEU A 736 -4.80 25.15 31.00
CA LEU A 736 -3.97 23.96 31.08
C LEU A 736 -2.60 24.37 31.68
N SER A 737 -2.09 23.55 32.60
CA SER A 737 -0.79 23.73 33.23
C SER A 737 -0.07 22.39 33.38
N ARG A 738 1.18 22.41 33.84
CA ARG A 738 1.94 21.20 34.18
C ARG A 738 1.17 20.25 35.10
N ASP A 739 0.56 20.80 36.16
CA ASP A 739 -0.14 20.01 37.18
C ASP A 739 -1.59 19.70 36.78
N GLN A 740 -2.15 20.48 35.84
CA GLN A 740 -3.47 20.27 35.25
C GLN A 740 -3.40 20.30 33.71
N PRO A 741 -2.86 19.25 33.06
CA PRO A 741 -2.73 19.18 31.60
C PRO A 741 -4.07 18.88 30.89
N LYS A 742 -5.17 18.82 31.64
CA LYS A 742 -6.55 18.63 31.17
C LYS A 742 -7.50 19.53 31.94
N ALA A 743 -8.41 20.19 31.23
CA ALA A 743 -9.48 21.00 31.82
C ALA A 743 -10.80 20.75 31.09
N LYS A 744 -11.92 20.98 31.78
CA LYS A 744 -13.28 20.83 31.22
C LYS A 744 -14.07 22.12 31.34
N TRP A 745 -14.82 22.44 30.30
CA TRP A 745 -15.81 23.51 30.28
C TRP A 745 -17.15 22.94 29.88
N LYS A 746 -18.20 23.32 30.60
CA LYS A 746 -19.56 22.79 30.39
C LYS A 746 -20.55 23.94 30.39
N VAL A 747 -21.33 24.02 29.32
CA VAL A 747 -22.40 25.01 29.16
C VAL A 747 -23.68 24.31 28.69
N GLY A 748 -24.83 24.84 29.05
CA GLY A 748 -26.10 24.40 28.46
C GLY A 748 -26.08 24.71 26.96
N VAL A 749 -26.56 23.77 26.15
CA VAL A 749 -26.85 24.02 24.74
C VAL A 749 -27.99 25.04 24.66
N LEU A 750 -27.88 25.96 23.70
CA LEU A 750 -28.84 27.04 23.52
C LEU A 750 -29.32 27.07 22.07
N HIS A 751 -30.60 27.39 21.91
CA HIS A 751 -31.12 27.91 20.64
C HIS A 751 -30.50 29.30 20.40
N ASP A 752 -30.35 29.69 19.13
CA ASP A 752 -29.80 30.98 18.69
C ASP A 752 -30.65 32.20 19.13
N SER A 753 -31.85 31.95 19.65
CA SER A 753 -32.88 32.95 19.95
C SER A 753 -33.95 32.42 20.89
N ASP A 754 -34.72 33.34 21.50
CA ASP A 754 -36.03 33.08 22.13
C ASP A 754 -37.14 32.80 21.06
N ASP A 755 -36.78 32.07 20.01
CA ASP A 755 -37.55 31.79 18.79
C ASP A 755 -37.19 30.36 18.36
N ASP A 756 -38.08 29.42 18.70
CA ASP A 756 -37.88 27.96 18.60
C ASP A 756 -37.65 27.48 17.15
N ALA A 757 -37.89 28.35 16.15
CA ALA A 757 -37.71 28.03 14.74
C ALA A 757 -36.25 28.08 14.25
N ARG A 758 -35.28 28.44 15.11
CA ARG A 758 -33.85 28.55 14.72
C ARG A 758 -33.03 27.30 15.02
N PRO A 759 -32.07 26.95 14.14
CA PRO A 759 -31.23 25.78 14.33
C PRO A 759 -30.31 25.93 15.56
N VAL A 760 -30.26 24.89 16.38
CA VAL A 760 -29.28 24.75 17.46
C VAL A 760 -27.87 24.79 16.88
N VAL A 761 -27.03 25.71 17.37
CA VAL A 761 -25.64 25.83 16.91
C VAL A 761 -24.80 24.76 17.61
N TYR A 762 -24.28 23.80 16.85
CA TYR A 762 -23.42 22.72 17.36
C TYR A 762 -21.91 22.95 17.21
N TRP A 763 -21.51 24.09 16.64
CA TRP A 763 -20.10 24.49 16.56
C TRP A 763 -19.78 25.59 17.58
N TYR A 764 -18.51 25.64 17.98
CA TYR A 764 -17.93 26.72 18.76
C TYR A 764 -16.65 27.19 18.08
N GLU A 765 -16.14 28.33 18.50
CA GLU A 765 -14.82 28.81 18.12
C GLU A 765 -13.93 28.89 19.36
N TYR A 766 -12.66 28.57 19.22
CA TYR A 766 -11.69 28.62 20.29
C TYR A 766 -10.43 29.37 19.85
N ARG A 767 -9.78 30.05 20.80
CA ARG A 767 -8.50 30.73 20.60
C ARG A 767 -7.53 30.22 21.65
N VAL A 768 -6.33 29.85 21.23
CA VAL A 768 -5.28 29.35 22.12
C VAL A 768 -4.29 30.48 22.38
N THR A 769 -3.89 30.65 23.63
CA THR A 769 -2.81 31.54 24.06
C THR A 769 -1.81 30.71 24.86
N VAL A 770 -0.59 30.52 24.32
CA VAL A 770 0.48 29.75 24.96
C VAL A 770 1.43 30.73 25.66
N HIS A 771 1.52 30.63 26.99
CA HIS A 771 2.44 31.42 27.80
C HIS A 771 3.78 30.68 27.94
N TYR A 772 4.87 31.37 27.60
CA TYR A 772 6.23 30.83 27.60
C TYR A 772 7.10 31.56 28.64
N ARG A 773 7.91 30.78 29.36
CA ARG A 773 8.91 31.31 30.30
C ARG A 773 9.92 32.21 29.56
N GLN A 774 10.21 33.37 30.15
CA GLN A 774 11.00 34.43 29.52
C GLN A 774 12.43 34.00 29.13
N GLU A 775 12.98 32.98 29.79
CA GLU A 775 14.34 32.48 29.57
C GLU A 775 14.48 31.60 28.31
N MET A 776 13.38 31.00 27.83
CA MET A 776 13.39 29.93 26.83
C MET A 776 13.03 30.40 25.40
N ALA A 777 12.74 31.69 25.20
CA ALA A 777 12.08 32.16 23.98
C ALA A 777 12.67 33.45 23.39
N LEU A 778 12.82 33.47 22.06
CA LEU A 778 13.39 34.56 21.27
C LEU A 778 12.33 35.11 20.30
N GLY A 779 11.93 36.37 20.45
CA GLY A 779 10.85 36.98 19.68
C GLY A 779 10.00 37.93 20.52
N ASP A 780 8.72 38.09 20.17
CA ASP A 780 7.73 38.92 20.88
C ASP A 780 7.91 38.86 22.41
N GLN A 781 8.02 40.01 23.07
CA GLN A 781 8.27 40.12 24.51
C GLN A 781 7.02 40.05 25.39
N SER A 782 5.82 39.93 24.80
CA SER A 782 4.56 39.69 25.53
C SER A 782 4.61 38.49 26.48
N GLY A 783 5.46 37.49 26.15
CA GLY A 783 5.51 36.20 26.83
C GLY A 783 4.40 35.23 26.41
N ALA A 784 3.48 35.64 25.53
CA ALA A 784 2.27 34.88 25.20
C ALA A 784 2.00 34.91 23.69
N ILE A 785 1.97 33.73 23.05
CA ILE A 785 1.65 33.63 21.62
C ILE A 785 0.21 33.16 21.46
N THR A 786 -0.61 33.91 20.72
CA THR A 786 -1.97 33.52 20.36
C THR A 786 -2.01 32.68 19.08
N SER A 787 -3.13 32.00 18.82
CA SER A 787 -3.39 31.27 17.57
C SER A 787 -3.62 32.17 16.33
N VAL A 788 -3.22 33.45 16.38
CA VAL A 788 -3.23 34.34 15.21
C VAL A 788 -2.18 33.85 14.20
N GLY A 789 -2.64 33.58 12.97
CA GLY A 789 -1.78 33.05 11.91
C GLY A 789 -1.53 31.53 11.95
N ALA A 790 -2.18 30.80 12.87
CA ALA A 790 -2.23 29.34 12.82
C ALA A 790 -3.15 28.84 11.70
N GLU A 791 -3.00 27.57 11.28
CA GLU A 791 -3.83 27.00 10.22
C GLU A 791 -5.30 26.92 10.66
N GLY A 792 -6.21 27.41 9.81
CA GLY A 792 -7.65 27.44 10.10
C GLY A 792 -8.11 28.53 11.10
N ALA A 793 -7.22 29.41 11.56
CA ALA A 793 -7.57 30.53 12.44
C ALA A 793 -8.01 31.78 11.67
N ASP A 794 -8.93 32.56 12.25
CA ASP A 794 -9.29 33.90 11.77
C ASP A 794 -8.21 34.97 12.08
N ALA A 795 -8.42 36.20 11.60
CA ALA A 795 -7.50 37.32 11.83
C ALA A 795 -7.38 37.78 13.30
N GLN A 796 -8.19 37.23 14.22
CA GLN A 796 -8.14 37.43 15.66
C GLN A 796 -7.68 36.16 16.42
N GLY A 797 -7.34 35.09 15.70
CA GLY A 797 -6.84 33.82 16.21
C GLY A 797 -7.91 32.76 16.50
N TRP A 798 -9.17 32.95 16.13
CA TRP A 798 -10.24 31.99 16.44
C TRP A 798 -10.33 30.87 15.40
N ILE A 799 -10.31 29.63 15.88
CA ILE A 799 -10.42 28.39 15.10
C ILE A 799 -11.80 27.78 15.37
N ARG A 800 -12.53 27.40 14.32
CA ARG A 800 -13.86 26.77 14.46
C ARG A 800 -13.76 25.26 14.68
N SER A 801 -14.57 24.71 15.58
CA SER A 801 -14.58 23.29 15.91
C SER A 801 -15.98 22.74 16.18
N TYR A 802 -16.12 21.44 15.92
CA TYR A 802 -17.28 20.60 16.25
C TYR A 802 -16.90 19.48 17.27
N ALA A 803 -15.62 19.36 17.62
CA ALA A 803 -15.10 18.28 18.46
C ALA A 803 -15.38 18.56 19.94
N ARG A 804 -15.89 17.58 20.69
CA ARG A 804 -16.05 17.69 22.16
C ARG A 804 -14.73 17.49 22.92
N ASN A 805 -13.72 16.87 22.31
CA ASN A 805 -12.39 16.73 22.87
C ASN A 805 -11.40 17.54 22.02
N LEU A 806 -10.70 18.50 22.65
CA LEU A 806 -9.61 19.26 22.04
C LEU A 806 -8.27 18.67 22.50
N VAL A 807 -7.40 18.37 21.54
CA VAL A 807 -6.00 18.02 21.77
C VAL A 807 -5.16 19.17 21.24
N ILE A 808 -4.66 19.99 22.16
CA ILE A 808 -3.94 21.23 21.87
C ILE A 808 -2.44 20.95 21.84
N HIS A 809 -1.85 20.90 20.65
CA HIS A 809 -0.40 20.85 20.49
C HIS A 809 0.12 22.24 20.09
N PRO A 810 1.00 22.88 20.89
CA PRO A 810 1.36 24.29 20.72
C PRO A 810 1.90 24.68 19.34
N ARG A 811 2.60 23.78 18.65
CA ARG A 811 3.18 24.01 17.32
C ARG A 811 2.15 24.02 16.20
N ASP A 812 1.01 23.37 16.42
CA ASP A 812 -0.04 23.20 15.40
C ASP A 812 -1.04 24.37 15.48
N VAL A 813 -1.15 24.98 16.67
CA VAL A 813 -2.10 26.06 16.98
C VAL A 813 -1.44 27.42 17.23
N THR A 814 -0.11 27.53 17.20
CA THR A 814 0.60 28.83 17.24
C THR A 814 1.79 28.80 16.27
N PRO A 815 2.22 29.94 15.70
CA PRO A 815 3.35 30.00 14.76
C PRO A 815 4.73 29.82 15.44
N ALA A 816 4.80 29.16 16.60
CA ALA A 816 6.01 29.01 17.40
C ALA A 816 6.93 27.90 16.86
N ILE A 817 8.21 28.21 16.64
CA ILE A 817 9.18 27.26 16.08
C ILE A 817 10.23 26.91 17.15
N THR A 818 10.23 25.66 17.62
CA THR A 818 11.31 25.15 18.48
C THR A 818 12.59 25.00 17.66
N VAL A 819 13.69 25.63 18.09
CA VAL A 819 15.02 25.48 17.46
C VAL A 819 15.98 24.83 18.45
N ASN A 820 16.59 23.71 18.04
CA ASN A 820 17.66 23.04 18.76
C ASN A 820 19.00 23.50 18.16
N VAL A 821 19.77 24.28 18.91
CA VAL A 821 21.13 24.69 18.55
C VAL A 821 22.10 23.67 19.14
N MET A 822 22.92 23.02 18.33
CA MET A 822 23.87 22.02 18.82
C MET A 822 25.26 22.15 18.18
N SER A 823 26.28 21.65 18.87
CA SER A 823 27.61 21.47 18.31
C SER A 823 27.64 20.25 17.40
N GLY A 824 28.01 20.45 16.13
CA GLY A 824 28.33 19.38 15.18
C GLY A 824 29.77 18.90 15.38
N VAL A 825 30.62 19.12 14.36
CA VAL A 825 32.06 18.82 14.47
C VAL A 825 32.75 19.91 15.29
N MET A 826 32.66 19.78 16.62
CA MET A 826 33.47 20.50 17.60
C MET A 826 34.40 19.53 18.33
N LYS A 827 35.65 19.94 18.54
CA LYS A 827 36.67 19.18 19.26
C LYS A 827 36.76 19.64 20.72
N TYR A 828 35.88 19.14 21.58
CA TYR A 828 35.86 19.43 23.02
C TYR A 828 37.09 18.92 23.79
N ASP A 829 37.93 18.09 23.15
CA ASP A 829 39.28 17.75 23.61
C ASP A 829 40.23 18.97 23.65
N ILE A 830 39.93 20.04 22.90
CA ILE A 830 40.71 21.30 22.88
C ILE A 830 39.85 22.56 23.02
N ILE A 831 38.55 22.50 22.75
CA ILE A 831 37.58 23.60 22.95
C ILE A 831 37.02 23.51 24.37
N GLU A 832 37.17 24.58 25.16
CA GLU A 832 36.54 24.73 26.48
C GLU A 832 35.02 24.95 26.31
N ARG A 833 34.64 25.90 25.44
CA ARG A 833 33.25 26.28 25.18
C ARG A 833 33.11 27.12 23.91
N ALA A 834 31.92 27.09 23.32
CA ALA A 834 31.47 28.07 22.33
C ALA A 834 30.51 29.06 22.99
N GLN A 835 30.82 30.36 22.94
CA GLN A 835 29.86 31.42 23.25
C GLN A 835 29.18 31.86 21.95
N LEU A 836 27.86 31.90 21.94
CA LEU A 836 27.05 32.22 20.76
C LEU A 836 26.10 33.37 21.05
N VAL A 837 25.91 34.21 20.03
CA VAL A 837 24.88 35.23 19.95
C VAL A 837 23.94 34.82 18.84
N LEU A 838 22.71 34.46 19.20
CA LEU A 838 21.61 34.27 18.26
C LEU A 838 20.89 35.61 18.07
N SER A 839 20.44 35.88 16.85
CA SER A 839 19.54 37.00 16.59
C SER A 839 18.50 36.68 15.52
N TYR A 840 17.28 37.16 15.74
CA TYR A 840 16.12 36.97 14.87
C TYR A 840 15.34 38.29 14.83
N GLY A 841 15.30 38.94 13.67
CA GLY A 841 14.86 40.34 13.55
C GLY A 841 15.61 41.26 14.54
N PRO A 842 14.91 42.05 15.38
CA PRO A 842 15.54 42.90 16.40
C PRO A 842 16.04 42.10 17.63
N TYR A 843 15.56 40.87 17.83
CA TYR A 843 15.77 40.11 19.05
C TYR A 843 17.13 39.43 19.08
N ARG A 844 17.73 39.34 20.28
CA ARG A 844 19.05 38.70 20.51
C ARG A 844 19.07 37.91 21.81
N GLN A 845 19.71 36.75 21.78
CA GLN A 845 19.94 35.90 22.96
C GLN A 845 21.38 35.36 22.94
N ASN A 846 22.05 35.41 24.11
CA ASN A 846 23.36 34.82 24.30
C ASN A 846 23.18 33.40 24.86
N LEU A 847 23.87 32.41 24.28
CA LEU A 847 23.90 31.04 24.81
C LEU A 847 25.33 30.48 24.76
N PHE A 848 25.55 29.36 25.45
CA PHE A 848 26.83 28.67 25.48
C PHE A 848 26.64 27.20 25.10
N LEU A 849 27.61 26.64 24.38
CA LEU A 849 27.75 25.19 24.18
C LEU A 849 29.06 24.73 24.82
N SER A 850 29.03 23.59 25.50
CA SER A 850 30.16 23.02 26.25
C SER A 850 30.15 21.48 26.15
N PRO A 851 31.15 20.76 26.70
CA PRO A 851 31.12 19.30 26.74
C PRO A 851 29.93 18.76 27.57
N GLU A 852 29.50 19.51 28.58
CA GLU A 852 28.36 19.17 29.45
C GLU A 852 27.01 19.59 28.84
N GLN A 853 27.00 20.69 28.07
CA GLN A 853 25.83 21.19 27.36
C GLN A 853 26.15 21.36 25.85
N PRO A 854 26.25 20.26 25.09
CA PRO A 854 26.55 20.31 23.64
C PRO A 854 25.35 20.76 22.79
N GLN A 855 24.18 20.95 23.40
CA GLN A 855 22.97 21.45 22.76
C GLN A 855 22.19 22.39 23.68
N HIS A 856 21.48 23.34 23.06
CA HIS A 856 20.61 24.31 23.70
C HIS A 856 19.32 24.44 22.88
N ARG A 857 18.16 24.23 23.50
CA ARG A 857 16.85 24.38 22.85
C ARG A 857 16.23 25.71 23.23
N LEU A 858 15.67 26.42 22.26
CA LEU A 858 14.88 27.64 22.42
C LEU A 858 13.62 27.60 21.56
N VAL A 859 12.68 28.51 21.80
CA VAL A 859 11.49 28.71 20.94
C VAL A 859 11.54 30.07 20.28
N ILE A 860 11.45 30.12 18.96
CA ILE A 860 11.32 31.36 18.20
C ILE A 860 9.85 31.75 18.12
N ARG A 861 9.55 33.01 18.46
CA ARG A 861 8.21 33.61 18.47
C ARG A 861 8.12 34.66 17.35
N PRO A 862 7.68 34.30 16.14
CA PRO A 862 7.59 35.26 15.03
C PRO A 862 6.54 36.33 15.32
N GLU A 863 6.93 37.59 15.21
CA GLU A 863 5.98 38.70 15.19
C GLU A 863 5.31 38.81 13.81
N PRO A 864 4.07 39.35 13.73
CA PRO A 864 3.43 39.66 12.46
C PRO A 864 4.33 40.55 11.56
N GLY A 865 4.82 39.97 10.46
CA GLY A 865 5.76 40.63 9.54
C GLY A 865 7.24 40.28 9.73
N LEU A 866 7.63 39.52 10.75
CA LEU A 866 8.99 38.98 10.92
C LEU A 866 9.12 37.48 10.59
N ALA A 867 8.02 36.80 10.25
CA ALA A 867 8.01 35.34 10.03
C ALA A 867 9.08 34.85 9.02
N ASP A 868 9.37 35.63 7.98
CA ASP A 868 10.36 35.32 6.94
C ASP A 868 11.81 35.76 7.28
N GLU A 869 12.07 36.41 8.41
CA GLU A 869 13.43 36.82 8.79
C GLU A 869 14.32 35.59 9.09
N PRO A 870 15.56 35.52 8.55
CA PRO A 870 16.48 34.44 8.86
C PRO A 870 17.00 34.55 10.30
N LEU A 871 17.04 33.40 10.98
CA LEU A 871 17.81 33.26 12.21
C LEU A 871 19.31 33.43 11.90
N ARG A 872 20.02 34.20 12.72
CA ARG A 872 21.46 34.46 12.56
C ARG A 872 22.22 33.99 13.78
N THR A 873 23.41 33.45 13.57
CA THR A 873 24.31 32.99 14.64
C THR A 873 25.70 33.60 14.44
N SER A 874 26.26 34.22 15.46
CA SER A 874 27.66 34.65 15.54
C SER A 874 28.24 34.23 16.89
N GLY A 875 29.55 34.36 17.13
CA GLY A 875 30.09 33.96 18.44
C GLY A 875 31.60 33.94 18.57
N THR A 876 32.09 33.21 19.56
CA THR A 876 33.52 32.99 19.84
C THR A 876 33.74 31.62 20.47
N LEU A 877 34.65 30.83 19.89
CA LEU A 877 35.19 29.62 20.50
C LEU A 877 36.29 30.00 21.49
N TYR A 878 36.26 29.42 22.68
CA TYR A 878 37.32 29.47 23.68
C TYR A 878 38.00 28.11 23.72
N TYR A 879 39.33 28.09 23.61
CA TYR A 879 40.13 26.88 23.66
C TYR A 879 40.83 26.73 25.02
N GLN A 880 41.14 25.49 25.41
CA GLN A 880 41.80 25.17 26.69
C GLN A 880 43.23 25.74 26.80
N ASP A 881 43.85 26.11 25.66
CA ASP A 881 45.12 26.84 25.58
C ASP A 881 44.97 28.37 25.81
N GLY A 882 43.75 28.86 26.06
CA GLY A 882 43.41 30.27 26.23
C GLY A 882 43.14 31.02 24.92
N ALA A 883 43.35 30.40 23.76
CA ALA A 883 43.09 31.02 22.46
C ALA A 883 41.59 31.27 22.24
N ARG A 884 41.28 32.29 21.44
CA ARG A 884 39.90 32.70 21.12
C ARG A 884 39.75 32.87 19.62
N VAL A 885 38.69 32.28 19.05
CA VAL A 885 38.40 32.31 17.61
C VAL A 885 36.98 32.79 17.39
N THR A 886 36.82 33.93 16.72
CA THR A 886 35.50 34.45 16.33
C THR A 886 34.82 33.50 15.34
N LEU A 887 33.55 33.18 15.61
CA LEU A 887 32.68 32.50 14.65
C LEU A 887 32.06 33.55 13.73
N PRO A 888 32.18 33.41 12.39
CA PRO A 888 31.55 34.35 11.45
C PRO A 888 30.02 34.31 11.58
N GLU A 889 29.34 35.40 11.20
CA GLU A 889 27.88 35.41 11.11
C GLU A 889 27.41 34.38 10.07
N GLN A 890 26.60 33.42 10.51
CA GLN A 890 25.90 32.48 9.65
C GLN A 890 24.41 32.78 9.69
N GLN A 891 23.77 32.78 8.52
CA GLN A 891 22.33 32.91 8.36
C GLN A 891 21.71 31.54 8.13
N TRP A 892 20.56 31.31 8.74
CA TRP A 892 19.80 30.07 8.70
C TRP A 892 18.36 30.38 8.33
N THR A 893 17.77 29.59 7.44
CA THR A 893 16.32 29.45 7.37
C THR A 893 15.82 28.97 8.73
N THR A 894 14.73 29.56 9.23
CA THR A 894 14.18 29.21 10.55
C THR A 894 13.69 27.76 10.53
N GLN A 895 14.39 26.89 11.26
CA GLN A 895 14.29 25.43 11.15
C GLN A 895 14.60 24.76 12.50
N GLU A 896 14.11 23.54 12.72
CA GLU A 896 14.20 22.87 14.03
C GLU A 896 15.62 22.56 14.54
N LEU A 897 16.63 22.60 13.67
CA LEU A 897 17.99 22.15 13.95
C LEU A 897 19.03 23.10 13.36
N VAL A 898 19.84 23.71 14.22
CA VAL A 898 20.98 24.57 13.86
C VAL A 898 22.26 23.90 14.36
N VAL A 899 23.16 23.55 13.45
CA VAL A 899 24.38 22.80 13.77
C VAL A 899 25.61 23.70 13.64
N ILE A 900 26.09 24.20 14.78
CA ILE A 900 27.30 25.02 14.86
C ILE A 900 28.53 24.11 14.74
N ASN A 901 29.43 24.43 13.81
CA ASN A 901 30.64 23.65 13.55
C ASN A 901 31.88 24.53 13.76
N GLU A 902 33.03 23.91 14.01
CA GLU A 902 34.31 24.62 13.92
C GLU A 902 34.50 25.18 12.49
N PRO A 903 34.88 26.47 12.31
CA PRO A 903 35.00 27.05 10.97
C PRO A 903 36.03 26.31 10.11
N ARG A 904 35.59 25.72 9.00
CA ARG A 904 36.49 25.02 8.04
C ARG A 904 37.61 25.90 7.49
N ALA A 905 37.45 27.22 7.52
CA ALA A 905 38.47 28.18 7.13
C ALA A 905 39.72 28.15 8.05
N ASN A 906 39.58 27.64 9.27
CA ASN A 906 40.60 27.68 10.31
C ASN A 906 41.40 26.36 10.42
N ARG A 907 41.35 25.51 9.39
CA ARG A 907 42.24 24.33 9.28
C ARG A 907 42.93 24.29 7.93
N LEU A 908 44.25 24.37 7.95
CA LEU A 908 45.08 23.99 6.82
C LEU A 908 45.07 22.47 6.72
N ARG A 909 44.74 21.92 5.55
CA ARG A 909 44.97 20.51 5.22
C ARG A 909 46.03 20.43 4.13
N VAL A 910 47.05 19.62 4.36
CA VAL A 910 48.07 19.25 3.37
C VAL A 910 47.97 17.76 3.15
N ARG A 911 48.06 17.34 1.89
CA ARG A 911 47.98 15.93 1.49
C ARG A 911 49.23 15.58 0.70
N VAL A 912 49.99 14.61 1.19
CA VAL A 912 51.23 14.15 0.58
C VAL A 912 50.93 12.86 -0.17
N ILE A 913 51.42 12.73 -1.41
CA ILE A 913 51.19 11.53 -2.24
C ILE A 913 52.51 11.18 -2.94
N LEU A 914 52.96 9.92 -2.82
CA LEU A 914 54.17 9.46 -3.51
C LEU A 914 53.87 9.08 -4.97
N ALA A 915 54.15 10.01 -5.88
CA ALA A 915 53.96 9.84 -7.32
C ALA A 915 55.17 9.16 -7.99
N ASP A 916 55.52 7.95 -7.56
CA ASP A 916 56.61 7.14 -8.13
C ASP A 916 56.08 5.96 -8.97
N PRO A 917 55.76 6.16 -10.26
CA PRO A 917 55.25 5.09 -11.13
C PRO A 917 56.36 4.15 -11.65
N GLY A 918 57.64 4.47 -11.41
CA GLY A 918 58.78 3.65 -11.82
C GLY A 918 59.26 2.67 -10.73
N HIS A 919 58.82 2.88 -9.48
CA HIS A 919 59.39 2.27 -8.28
C HIS A 919 60.90 2.60 -8.13
N GLU A 920 61.25 3.85 -8.45
CA GLU A 920 62.61 4.38 -8.37
C GLU A 920 63.06 4.67 -6.93
N TYR A 921 62.12 4.89 -5.99
CA TYR A 921 62.41 5.24 -4.60
C TYR A 921 62.01 4.12 -3.63
N ALA A 922 62.99 3.60 -2.86
CA ALA A 922 62.72 2.59 -1.83
C ALA A 922 62.01 3.16 -0.58
N ARG A 923 62.12 4.48 -0.36
CA ARG A 923 61.45 5.29 0.66
C ARG A 923 61.57 6.76 0.27
N VAL A 924 60.57 7.57 0.60
CA VAL A 924 60.68 9.03 0.68
C VAL A 924 60.15 9.47 2.04
N SER A 925 60.96 10.19 2.80
CA SER A 925 60.56 10.77 4.09
C SER A 925 60.20 12.24 3.90
N VAL A 926 59.02 12.65 4.37
CA VAL A 926 58.50 14.02 4.19
C VAL A 926 58.17 14.64 5.55
N ARG A 927 58.87 15.71 5.91
CA ARG A 927 58.55 16.59 7.04
C ARG A 927 57.69 17.75 6.56
N LEU A 928 56.59 18.02 7.24
CA LEU A 928 55.78 19.23 7.07
C LEU A 928 55.96 20.15 8.28
N ARG A 929 56.08 21.47 8.06
CA ARG A 929 56.24 22.51 9.09
C ARG A 929 55.24 23.64 8.87
N TYR A 930 54.57 24.06 9.93
CA TYR A 930 53.68 25.23 9.97
C TYR A 930 54.11 26.12 11.11
N GLU A 931 54.22 27.42 10.84
CA GLU A 931 54.80 28.40 11.76
C GLU A 931 54.09 29.74 11.58
N HIS A 932 53.41 30.20 12.64
CA HIS A 932 52.73 31.49 12.66
C HIS A 932 52.58 32.00 14.09
N GLY A 933 53.01 33.24 14.36
CA GLY A 933 53.14 33.74 15.72
C GLY A 933 54.06 32.83 16.56
N ASP A 934 53.68 32.55 17.80
CA ASP A 934 54.39 31.61 18.67
C ASP A 934 54.06 30.13 18.38
N ARG A 935 53.21 29.83 17.38
CA ARG A 935 52.75 28.48 17.06
C ARG A 935 53.62 27.81 16.01
N LEU A 936 54.44 26.84 16.43
CA LEU A 936 55.14 25.89 15.57
C LEU A 936 54.47 24.51 15.63
N VAL A 937 54.24 23.89 14.47
CA VAL A 937 53.77 22.49 14.34
C VAL A 937 54.60 21.79 13.27
N GLU A 938 55.21 20.66 13.61
CA GLU A 938 55.96 19.81 12.67
C GLU A 938 55.47 18.37 12.72
N GLN A 939 55.46 17.67 11.58
CA GLN A 939 55.13 16.24 11.51
C GLN A 939 55.87 15.55 10.35
N ASP A 940 56.35 14.34 10.61
CA ASP A 940 57.06 13.49 9.65
C ASP A 940 56.15 12.37 9.11
N PHE A 941 56.34 12.01 7.84
CA PHE A 941 55.64 10.95 7.13
C PHE A 941 56.65 10.08 6.37
N GLU A 942 56.47 8.76 6.35
CA GLU A 942 57.26 7.85 5.52
C GLU A 942 56.40 7.25 4.41
N LEU A 943 56.77 7.52 3.16
CA LEU A 943 56.11 7.01 1.97
C LEU A 943 56.97 5.93 1.31
N THR A 944 56.37 4.80 0.96
CA THR A 944 57.07 3.60 0.47
C THR A 944 56.41 2.93 -0.73
N GLN A 945 55.22 3.38 -1.15
CA GLN A 945 54.47 2.80 -2.26
C GLN A 945 53.93 3.88 -3.20
N HIS A 946 53.86 3.56 -4.49
CA HIS A 946 53.19 4.41 -5.47
C HIS A 946 51.76 4.72 -5.03
N ALA A 947 51.37 5.99 -5.13
CA ALA A 947 50.07 6.51 -4.71
C ALA A 947 49.72 6.30 -3.22
N GLN A 948 50.67 5.93 -2.35
CA GLN A 948 50.49 6.06 -0.89
C GLN A 948 50.19 7.54 -0.58
N MET A 949 49.15 7.76 0.22
CA MET A 949 48.61 9.07 0.57
C MET A 949 48.60 9.24 2.09
N GLU A 950 49.15 10.35 2.56
CA GLU A 950 49.08 10.79 3.95
C GLU A 950 48.41 12.17 4.02
N GLU A 951 47.68 12.44 5.11
CA GLU A 951 47.02 13.73 5.32
C GLU A 951 47.40 14.37 6.66
N TRP A 952 47.78 15.63 6.58
CA TRP A 952 48.15 16.48 7.70
C TRP A 952 47.15 17.62 7.86
N ALA A 953 46.78 17.94 9.10
CA ALA A 953 45.80 18.97 9.40
C ALA A 953 46.26 19.86 10.58
N VAL A 954 46.39 21.16 10.35
CA VAL A 954 46.86 22.14 11.34
C VAL A 954 45.80 23.20 11.60
N ARG A 955 45.57 23.54 12.88
CA ARG A 955 44.73 24.68 13.28
C ARG A 955 45.42 25.98 12.87
N LEU A 956 44.72 26.78 12.07
CA LEU A 956 45.08 28.15 11.74
C LEU A 956 44.45 29.08 12.79
N GLU A 957 45.23 30.04 13.28
CA GLU A 957 44.77 31.07 14.22
C GLU A 957 44.36 32.34 13.48
N ASP A 958 45.10 32.69 12.42
CA ASP A 958 44.64 33.55 11.32
C ASP A 958 44.22 32.67 10.11
N PRO A 959 42.97 32.74 9.63
CA PRO A 959 42.51 32.00 8.45
C PRO A 959 43.25 32.33 7.14
N GLU A 960 43.89 33.50 7.03
CA GLU A 960 44.68 33.91 5.85
C GLU A 960 46.11 33.40 5.88
N ALA A 961 46.66 33.13 7.08
CA ALA A 961 48.03 32.64 7.31
C ALA A 961 48.26 31.18 6.88
N ARG A 962 48.03 30.88 5.60
CA ARG A 962 48.05 29.50 5.04
C ARG A 962 49.41 29.03 4.57
N SER A 963 50.48 29.73 4.91
CA SER A 963 51.86 29.37 4.57
C SER A 963 52.34 28.17 5.40
N TRP A 964 52.84 27.15 4.72
CA TRP A 964 53.53 26.00 5.31
C TRP A 964 54.79 25.70 4.50
N GLN A 965 55.70 24.93 5.10
CA GLN A 965 56.95 24.48 4.52
C GLN A 965 56.99 22.95 4.51
N TYR A 966 57.80 22.38 3.62
CA TYR A 966 58.11 20.96 3.65
C TYR A 966 59.58 20.69 3.33
N GLN A 967 60.05 19.56 3.81
CA GLN A 967 61.35 18.97 3.45
C GLN A 967 61.10 17.51 3.08
N ALA A 968 61.56 17.11 1.89
CA ALA A 968 61.54 15.72 1.45
C ALA A 968 62.98 15.21 1.29
N THR A 969 63.23 13.95 1.65
CA THR A 969 64.53 13.26 1.61
C THR A 969 64.36 11.79 1.23
#